data_AF-A0A261Y892-F1
#
_entry.id   AF-A0A261Y892-F1
#
_cell.length_a   1.000
_cell.length_b   1.000
_cell.length_c   1.000
_cell.angle_alpha   90.00
_cell.angle_beta   90.00
_cell.angle_gamma   90.00
#
_symmetry.space_group_name_H-M   'P 1'
#
loop_
_entity.id
_entity.type
_entity.pdbx_description
1 polymer ?
#
loop_
_entity_poly.entity_id
_entity_poly.type
_entity_poly.pdbx_seq_one_letter_code
_entity_poly.pdbx_strand_id
1 'polypeptide(L)'
;MPTVAPSTDIVLPGHRLGLVTEYQSGEGTFVRQGQIYASRCGHRVEEHEQEGKAILRVERKKEGTVVPEVGSIVTGKITRVSRVQANVAIMIVGAKPCLEDFAGIIRQPDIRATEKDQAKVYNAFRPGDIVRAEVISLGDAKSYYLSTAKNELGVIFARSVAALDTLPPTIQPPYRLRVGTEAATLRFRGPLTGTQGEWLGVEWDDPSRGKHNGQHQGEQVFECARRHAKNASFLRWNAKKISLGRAFLDVLASKYKASEEEDQVLRLGGKDGVEVETVGFGKVARQQSQLQRLRIVDLSHLDVAWVDKAPAISNDCPNVQQLGLGDTLIDSWDHIWTLLSQLNRLATLRLNHLALPIPSPTLLAPWQPFGQLKHLSLVETGLSWGDAQGLSEYLPSLESLHLSCNNITRLSPIVSDTPSETSKEHGNSTWTNLTQLGLEENSLTDWLDVVDALGKLPKLSILLLSGNQIKEIEPVKGLFQSVFPALTQLHIDSNALQDFRSLDALDSTHAGGVREIRVGNNPCLREMEQDMIMCQVVSRIGSLQRVNGTTITARERADLERYYLRTCAVEAAKGGHSDVDTMVAAIRKNNPRWETLCEQHGMPDLQLSAPKDMAVLGNRLIAVNLERRMALDASPDTRIQKRILPTLTVRNTRNLVVRLLKLNPTIPTQLFLVHADTIEPLDDELKDLRWYDVQEGDTIVCLAI
;
A
#
# COMPACT_ATOMS: atom_id res chain seq x y z
N MET A 1 -17.61 2.15 69.57
CA MET A 1 -17.28 2.11 68.13
C MET A 1 -16.55 0.79 67.90
N PRO A 2 -17.19 -0.22 67.28
CA PRO A 2 -16.48 -1.44 66.90
C PRO A 2 -15.44 -1.11 65.83
N THR A 3 -14.23 -1.61 66.02
CA THR A 3 -13.08 -1.44 65.11
C THR A 3 -13.25 -2.30 63.87
N VAL A 4 -13.50 -1.67 62.73
CA VAL A 4 -13.51 -2.31 61.41
C VAL A 4 -12.06 -2.40 60.91
N ALA A 5 -11.54 -3.61 60.75
CA ALA A 5 -10.24 -3.82 60.12
C ALA A 5 -10.47 -4.13 58.62
N PRO A 6 -10.11 -3.23 57.68
CA PRO A 6 -10.22 -3.54 56.27
C PRO A 6 -9.15 -4.57 55.87
N SER A 7 -9.56 -5.77 55.47
CA SER A 7 -8.69 -6.70 54.76
C SER A 7 -8.50 -6.24 53.31
N THR A 8 -7.26 -6.22 52.82
CA THR A 8 -6.84 -5.68 51.51
C THR A 8 -7.33 -6.47 50.28
N ASP A 9 -8.21 -7.45 50.43
CA ASP A 9 -8.60 -8.34 49.35
C ASP A 9 -9.75 -7.77 48.52
N ILE A 10 -9.45 -7.45 47.26
CA ILE A 10 -10.45 -7.16 46.22
C ILE A 10 -11.14 -8.47 45.85
N VAL A 11 -12.47 -8.47 45.85
CA VAL A 11 -13.31 -9.64 45.53
C VAL A 11 -14.19 -9.35 44.32
N LEU A 12 -14.38 -10.36 43.47
CA LEU A 12 -15.24 -10.32 42.28
C LEU A 12 -16.56 -11.07 42.53
N PRO A 13 -17.65 -10.76 41.79
CA PRO A 13 -18.88 -11.53 41.88
C PRO A 13 -18.63 -13.03 41.72
N GLY A 14 -19.10 -13.84 42.67
CA GLY A 14 -18.90 -15.28 42.71
C GLY A 14 -17.69 -15.75 43.53
N HIS A 15 -16.83 -14.85 44.04
CA HIS A 15 -15.76 -15.22 44.97
C HIS A 15 -16.32 -15.66 46.33
N ARG A 16 -15.75 -16.72 46.91
CA ARG A 16 -16.12 -17.24 48.23
C ARG A 16 -15.51 -16.37 49.34
N LEU A 17 -16.35 -15.92 50.28
CA LEU A 17 -15.97 -14.98 51.35
C LEU A 17 -15.90 -15.61 52.74
N GLY A 18 -16.70 -16.66 53.00
CA GLY A 18 -16.78 -17.31 54.30
C GLY A 18 -17.89 -18.37 54.39
N LEU A 19 -18.02 -19.03 55.55
CA LEU A 19 -19.08 -19.99 55.85
C LEU A 19 -20.19 -19.34 56.69
N VAL A 20 -21.44 -19.71 56.46
CA VAL A 20 -22.60 -19.19 57.24
C VAL A 20 -22.57 -19.68 58.70
N THR A 21 -21.79 -20.71 59.00
CA THR A 21 -21.55 -21.18 60.38
C THR A 21 -20.71 -20.20 61.19
N GLU A 22 -19.80 -19.47 60.54
CA GLU A 22 -18.85 -18.54 61.17
C GLU A 22 -19.27 -17.08 61.02
N TYR A 23 -19.93 -16.77 59.90
CA TYR A 23 -20.23 -15.41 59.47
C TYR A 23 -21.71 -15.22 59.12
N GLN A 24 -22.18 -13.98 59.21
CA GLN A 24 -23.48 -13.56 58.71
C GLN A 24 -23.33 -12.82 57.37
N SER A 25 -24.21 -13.12 56.41
CA SER A 25 -24.21 -12.45 55.10
C SER A 25 -24.74 -11.03 55.23
N GLY A 26 -23.94 -10.04 54.81
CA GLY A 26 -24.33 -8.64 54.75
C GLY A 26 -24.31 -8.08 53.32
N GLU A 27 -24.35 -6.76 53.19
CA GLU A 27 -24.52 -6.08 51.89
C GLU A 27 -23.41 -6.42 50.88
N GLY A 28 -23.78 -6.68 49.62
CA GLY A 28 -22.83 -7.07 48.57
C GLY A 28 -22.39 -8.54 48.63
N THR A 29 -23.07 -9.37 49.41
CA THR A 29 -22.87 -10.81 49.48
C THR A 29 -24.17 -11.59 49.22
N PHE A 30 -24.08 -12.89 48.95
CA PHE A 30 -25.22 -13.82 48.90
C PHE A 30 -24.82 -15.20 49.42
N VAL A 31 -25.79 -15.99 49.88
CA VAL A 31 -25.55 -17.34 50.41
C VAL A 31 -25.92 -18.39 49.38
N ARG A 32 -25.03 -19.37 49.15
CA ARG A 32 -25.30 -20.57 48.35
C ARG A 32 -24.68 -21.78 49.03
N GLN A 33 -25.48 -22.83 49.26
CA GLN A 33 -25.01 -24.10 49.86
C GLN A 33 -24.21 -23.93 51.17
N GLY A 34 -24.64 -23.02 52.06
CA GLY A 34 -23.96 -22.78 53.35
C GLY A 34 -22.67 -21.94 53.27
N GLN A 35 -22.31 -21.43 52.10
CA GLN A 35 -21.21 -20.50 51.87
C GLN A 35 -21.71 -19.12 51.49
N ILE A 36 -20.97 -18.10 51.94
CA ILE A 36 -21.17 -16.70 51.59
C ILE A 36 -20.26 -16.37 50.40
N TYR A 37 -20.84 -15.82 49.35
CA TYR A 37 -20.18 -15.39 48.12
C TYR A 37 -20.35 -13.89 47.90
N ALA A 38 -19.42 -13.25 47.21
CA ALA A 38 -19.56 -11.87 46.76
C ALA A 38 -20.63 -11.78 45.66
N SER A 39 -21.61 -10.88 45.79
CA SER A 39 -22.58 -10.58 44.72
C SER A 39 -22.14 -9.42 43.82
N ARG A 40 -21.13 -8.66 44.23
CA ARG A 40 -20.59 -7.50 43.51
C ARG A 40 -19.06 -7.42 43.65
N CYS A 41 -18.41 -6.67 42.74
CA CYS A 41 -17.00 -6.32 42.88
C CYS A 41 -16.79 -5.26 43.98
N GLY A 42 -15.76 -5.40 44.79
CA GLY A 42 -15.39 -4.45 45.85
C GLY A 42 -14.34 -5.01 46.81
N HIS A 43 -14.21 -4.42 48.00
CA HIS A 43 -13.33 -4.91 49.06
C HIS A 43 -14.12 -5.72 50.10
N ARG A 44 -13.54 -6.83 50.57
CA ARG A 44 -14.09 -7.63 51.66
C ARG A 44 -13.94 -6.86 52.98
N VAL A 45 -15.06 -6.61 53.66
CA VAL A 45 -15.13 -5.98 54.97
C VAL A 45 -15.76 -6.95 55.96
N GLU A 46 -15.09 -7.10 57.11
CA GLU A 46 -15.53 -7.94 58.22
C GLU A 46 -15.87 -7.03 59.40
N GLU A 47 -17.14 -7.05 59.81
CA GLU A 47 -17.67 -6.24 60.90
C GLU A 47 -17.98 -7.14 62.10
N HIS A 48 -17.29 -6.92 63.22
CA HIS A 48 -17.50 -7.67 64.45
C HIS A 48 -18.47 -6.91 65.37
N GLU A 49 -19.66 -7.49 65.59
CA GLU A 49 -20.55 -7.06 66.67
C GLU A 49 -20.14 -7.69 68.01
N GLN A 50 -20.40 -6.99 69.12
CA GLN A 50 -19.93 -7.37 70.45
C GLN A 50 -20.57 -8.66 71.00
N GLU A 51 -21.72 -9.09 70.43
CA GLU A 51 -22.34 -10.40 70.65
C GLU A 51 -22.99 -10.89 69.36
N GLY A 52 -22.37 -11.85 68.66
CA GLY A 52 -22.90 -12.42 67.42
C GLY A 52 -21.81 -12.91 66.45
N LYS A 53 -22.24 -13.49 65.32
CA LYS A 53 -21.33 -13.84 64.20
C LYS A 53 -20.90 -12.57 63.48
N ALA A 54 -19.63 -12.48 63.07
CA ALA A 54 -19.14 -11.35 62.29
C ALA A 54 -19.89 -11.24 60.94
N ILE A 55 -20.21 -10.02 60.51
CA ILE A 55 -20.94 -9.77 59.28
C ILE A 55 -19.94 -9.56 58.14
N LEU A 56 -20.08 -10.32 57.05
CA LEU A 56 -19.27 -10.14 55.84
C LEU A 56 -20.01 -9.29 54.81
N ARG A 57 -19.35 -8.22 54.37
CA ARG A 57 -19.87 -7.29 53.35
C ARG A 57 -18.84 -7.06 52.25
N VAL A 58 -19.30 -6.64 51.09
CA VAL A 58 -18.45 -6.16 49.98
C VAL A 58 -18.75 -4.70 49.73
N GLU A 59 -17.80 -3.82 50.05
CA GLU A 59 -17.93 -2.37 49.84
C GLU A 59 -17.27 -1.95 48.52
N ARG A 60 -17.99 -1.12 47.75
CA ARG A 60 -17.39 -0.41 46.63
C ARG A 60 -16.73 0.85 47.17
N LYS A 61 -15.49 1.11 46.77
CA LYS A 61 -14.88 2.43 46.94
C LYS A 61 -15.72 3.40 46.10
N LYS A 62 -16.62 4.16 46.74
CA LYS A 62 -17.34 5.24 46.07
C LYS A 62 -16.32 6.32 45.75
N GLU A 63 -15.84 6.38 44.52
CA GLU A 63 -15.26 7.62 44.01
C GLU A 63 -16.41 8.64 43.95
N GLY A 64 -16.49 9.49 44.96
CA GLY A 64 -17.49 10.54 45.02
C GLY A 64 -17.27 11.52 43.87
N THR A 65 -18.27 11.66 43.00
CA THR A 65 -18.37 12.79 42.08
C THR A 65 -18.39 14.08 42.88
N VAL A 66 -17.38 14.92 42.69
CA VAL A 66 -17.32 16.25 43.30
C VAL A 66 -18.28 17.15 42.55
N VAL A 67 -19.27 17.70 43.25
CA VAL A 67 -20.24 18.63 42.70
C VAL A 67 -19.80 20.06 43.04
N PRO A 68 -19.85 21.02 42.11
CA PRO A 68 -19.54 22.42 42.40
C PRO A 68 -20.54 23.03 43.40
N GLU A 69 -20.04 23.61 44.50
CA GLU A 69 -20.84 24.38 45.46
C GLU A 69 -20.58 25.88 45.32
N VAL A 70 -21.50 26.72 45.82
CA VAL A 70 -21.29 28.18 45.86
C VAL A 70 -20.03 28.50 46.69
N GLY A 71 -19.14 29.31 46.12
CA GLY A 71 -17.80 29.61 46.66
C GLY A 71 -16.70 28.66 46.18
N SER A 72 -17.03 27.58 45.47
CA SER A 72 -16.02 26.67 44.91
C SER A 72 -15.20 27.36 43.83
N ILE A 73 -13.88 27.17 43.89
CA ILE A 73 -12.98 27.54 42.80
C ILE A 73 -12.97 26.42 41.77
N VAL A 74 -13.29 26.74 40.53
CA VAL A 74 -13.40 25.80 39.44
C VAL A 74 -12.45 26.16 38.30
N THR A 75 -11.98 25.14 37.60
CA THR A 75 -11.23 25.29 36.35
C THR A 75 -12.07 24.72 35.22
N GLY A 76 -12.24 25.51 34.16
CA GLY A 76 -13.06 25.11 33.03
C GLY A 76 -12.58 25.69 31.71
N LYS A 77 -13.08 25.12 30.62
CA LYS A 77 -12.76 25.55 29.26
C LYS A 77 -13.89 26.41 28.69
N ILE A 78 -13.56 27.56 28.12
CA ILE A 78 -14.52 28.41 27.43
C ILE A 78 -14.99 27.68 26.16
N THR A 79 -16.27 27.36 26.08
CA THR A 79 -16.85 26.64 24.93
C THR A 79 -17.42 27.60 23.89
N ARG A 80 -18.02 28.70 24.35
CA ARG A 80 -18.67 29.69 23.47
C ARG A 80 -18.65 31.07 24.12
N VAL A 81 -18.46 32.12 23.33
CA VAL A 81 -18.50 33.51 23.78
C VAL A 81 -19.56 34.29 23.01
N SER A 82 -20.32 35.13 23.71
CA SER A 82 -21.32 36.05 23.15
C SER A 82 -21.04 37.49 23.61
N ARG A 83 -21.86 38.46 23.19
CA ARG A 83 -21.69 39.85 23.64
C ARG A 83 -21.91 40.05 25.14
N VAL A 84 -22.75 39.23 25.77
CA VAL A 84 -23.22 39.42 27.16
C VAL A 84 -22.71 38.35 28.13
N GLN A 85 -22.24 37.20 27.64
CA GLN A 85 -21.74 36.11 28.48
C GLN A 85 -20.79 35.16 27.75
N ALA A 86 -20.02 34.39 28.52
CA ALA A 86 -19.19 33.26 28.07
C ALA A 86 -19.64 31.96 28.72
N ASN A 87 -19.79 30.91 27.93
CA ASN A 87 -20.13 29.57 28.38
C ASN A 87 -18.84 28.79 28.69
N VAL A 88 -18.86 28.03 29.78
CA VAL A 88 -17.73 27.31 30.35
C VAL A 88 -18.13 25.85 30.55
N ALA A 89 -17.27 24.92 30.16
CA ALA A 89 -17.33 23.53 30.61
C ALA A 89 -16.40 23.38 31.82
N ILE A 90 -16.98 23.17 33.01
CA ILE A 90 -16.26 23.02 34.28
C ILE A 90 -15.74 21.60 34.37
N MET A 91 -14.41 21.48 34.35
CA MET A 91 -13.73 20.18 34.30
C MET A 91 -13.17 19.79 35.68
N ILE A 92 -12.88 20.78 36.54
CA ILE A 92 -12.22 20.57 37.85
C ILE A 92 -12.89 21.45 38.89
N VAL A 93 -13.19 20.88 40.06
CA VAL A 93 -13.67 21.59 41.25
C VAL A 93 -12.61 21.48 42.34
N GLY A 94 -12.05 22.62 42.75
CA GLY A 94 -10.89 22.67 43.65
C GLY A 94 -9.68 21.98 43.04
N ALA A 95 -9.26 20.86 43.63
CA ALA A 95 -8.15 20.03 43.17
C ALA A 95 -8.58 18.70 42.56
N LYS A 96 -9.89 18.46 42.40
CA LYS A 96 -10.42 17.17 41.94
C LYS A 96 -11.09 17.30 40.57
N PRO A 97 -10.72 16.46 39.58
CA PRO A 97 -11.38 16.45 38.28
C PRO A 97 -12.81 15.91 38.41
N CYS A 98 -13.73 16.44 37.59
CA CYS A 98 -15.09 15.97 37.48
C CYS A 98 -15.14 14.71 36.60
N LEU A 99 -16.11 13.82 36.86
CA LEU A 99 -16.35 12.65 36.00
C LEU A 99 -17.00 13.05 34.67
N GLU A 100 -17.88 14.05 34.73
CA GLU A 100 -18.52 14.70 33.58
C GLU A 100 -18.41 16.22 33.76
N ASP A 101 -18.29 16.95 32.64
CA ASP A 101 -18.15 18.41 32.67
C ASP A 101 -19.46 19.08 33.09
N PHE A 102 -19.41 19.96 34.10
CA PHE A 102 -20.57 20.77 34.47
C PHE A 102 -20.67 22.02 33.59
N ALA A 103 -21.87 22.45 33.25
CA ALA A 103 -22.06 23.68 32.48
C ALA A 103 -21.98 24.91 33.39
N GLY A 104 -21.18 25.90 32.99
CA GLY A 104 -21.03 27.18 33.67
C GLY A 104 -21.19 28.38 32.74
N ILE A 105 -21.55 29.54 33.29
CA ILE A 105 -21.71 30.80 32.56
C ILE A 105 -21.03 31.94 33.33
N ILE A 106 -20.19 32.71 32.66
CA ILE A 106 -19.62 33.97 33.15
C ILE A 106 -20.32 35.11 32.40
N ARG A 107 -21.09 35.94 33.12
CA ARG A 107 -21.81 37.09 32.51
C ARG A 107 -20.92 38.33 32.54
N GLN A 108 -21.22 39.30 31.67
CA GLN A 108 -20.51 40.58 31.59
C GLN A 108 -20.23 41.26 32.95
N PRO A 109 -21.19 41.41 33.89
CA PRO A 109 -20.92 42.06 35.17
C PRO A 109 -20.06 41.22 36.13
N ASP A 110 -19.87 39.93 35.84
CA ASP A 110 -19.13 38.99 36.69
C ASP A 110 -17.65 38.83 36.25
N ILE A 111 -17.20 39.65 35.29
CA ILE A 111 -15.83 39.61 34.74
C ILE A 111 -14.85 40.42 35.58
N ARG A 112 -15.27 41.59 36.08
CA ARG A 112 -14.43 42.57 36.80
C ARG A 112 -15.07 42.97 38.13
N ALA A 113 -14.26 43.26 39.15
CA ALA A 113 -14.78 43.77 40.43
C ALA A 113 -15.30 45.22 40.31
N THR A 114 -14.62 46.06 39.54
CA THR A 114 -14.92 47.48 39.30
C THR A 114 -15.20 47.73 37.82
N GLU A 115 -15.94 48.80 37.50
CA GLU A 115 -16.31 49.15 36.10
C GLU A 115 -17.00 48.03 35.32
N LYS A 116 -17.91 47.31 35.99
CA LYS A 116 -18.62 46.13 35.46
C LYS A 116 -19.26 46.35 34.08
N ASP A 117 -19.85 47.52 33.87
CA ASP A 117 -20.57 47.84 32.63
C ASP A 117 -19.65 48.12 31.43
N GLN A 118 -18.36 48.39 31.66
CA GLN A 118 -17.38 48.59 30.60
C GLN A 118 -16.66 47.30 30.18
N ALA A 119 -16.84 46.21 30.94
CA ALA A 119 -16.22 44.94 30.61
C ALA A 119 -16.76 44.40 29.28
N LYS A 120 -15.88 44.17 28.30
CA LYS A 120 -16.22 43.56 27.02
C LYS A 120 -15.88 42.07 27.07
N VAL A 121 -16.88 41.20 27.07
CA VAL A 121 -16.72 39.74 27.22
C VAL A 121 -15.71 39.18 26.20
N TYR A 122 -15.81 39.63 24.94
CA TYR A 122 -14.94 39.21 23.84
C TYR A 122 -13.48 39.68 23.97
N ASN A 123 -13.21 40.67 24.82
CA ASN A 123 -11.84 41.08 25.15
C ASN A 123 -11.27 40.25 26.31
N ALA A 124 -12.13 39.65 27.14
CA ALA A 124 -11.75 38.89 28.31
C ALA A 124 -11.59 37.38 28.04
N PHE A 125 -12.40 36.82 27.13
CA PHE A 125 -12.43 35.37 26.85
C PHE A 125 -12.55 35.06 25.36
N ARG A 126 -11.99 33.90 24.96
CA ARG A 126 -12.16 33.30 23.63
C ARG A 126 -12.51 31.81 23.74
N PRO A 127 -13.26 31.24 22.77
CA PRO A 127 -13.48 29.80 22.71
C PRO A 127 -12.16 29.02 22.71
N GLY A 128 -12.01 28.07 23.63
CA GLY A 128 -10.82 27.27 23.83
C GLY A 128 -9.91 27.71 24.99
N ASP A 129 -10.09 28.92 25.52
CA ASP A 129 -9.34 29.39 26.70
C ASP A 129 -9.66 28.55 27.94
N ILE A 130 -8.66 28.33 28.81
CA ILE A 130 -8.87 27.72 30.13
C ILE A 130 -8.95 28.83 31.16
N VAL A 131 -10.06 28.84 31.90
CA VAL A 131 -10.40 29.86 32.89
C VAL A 131 -10.46 29.24 34.28
N ARG A 132 -9.93 29.97 35.26
CA ARG A 132 -10.14 29.72 36.68
C ARG A 132 -11.17 30.71 37.19
N ALA A 133 -12.27 30.22 37.73
CA ALA A 133 -13.42 31.03 38.14
C ALA A 133 -13.99 30.53 39.47
N GLU A 134 -14.80 31.36 40.12
CA GLU A 134 -15.51 31.01 41.36
C GLU A 134 -17.00 30.86 41.09
N VAL A 135 -17.62 29.82 41.66
CA VAL A 135 -19.06 29.62 41.59
C VAL A 135 -19.76 30.65 42.48
N ILE A 136 -20.46 31.60 41.89
CA ILE A 136 -21.19 32.65 42.63
C ILE A 136 -22.65 32.29 42.88
N SER A 137 -23.22 31.40 42.06
CA SER A 137 -24.59 30.92 42.22
C SER A 137 -24.76 29.61 41.46
N LEU A 138 -25.69 28.78 41.92
CA LEU A 138 -26.11 27.56 41.21
C LEU A 138 -26.84 27.88 39.89
N GLY A 139 -27.14 29.16 39.62
CA GLY A 139 -27.64 29.65 38.34
C GLY A 139 -29.09 29.26 38.03
N ASP A 140 -29.41 29.04 36.75
CA ASP A 140 -30.61 28.34 36.35
C ASP A 140 -30.32 26.82 36.34
N ALA A 141 -31.30 25.94 36.44
CA ALA A 141 -31.11 24.49 36.62
C ALA A 141 -30.24 23.79 35.52
N LYS A 142 -29.73 24.54 34.54
CA LYS A 142 -28.89 24.11 33.44
C LYS A 142 -27.43 24.55 33.55
N SER A 143 -27.09 25.59 34.31
CA SER A 143 -25.71 26.11 34.33
C SER A 143 -25.35 26.90 35.59
N TYR A 144 -24.18 26.64 36.16
CA TYR A 144 -23.63 27.39 37.28
C TYR A 144 -23.22 28.81 36.84
N TYR A 145 -23.49 29.81 37.67
CA TYR A 145 -22.95 31.15 37.44
C TYR A 145 -21.58 31.30 38.07
N LEU A 146 -20.65 31.78 37.25
CA LEU A 146 -19.24 31.87 37.57
C LEU A 146 -18.76 33.33 37.52
N SER A 147 -17.80 33.67 38.36
CA SER A 147 -17.16 34.99 38.39
C SER A 147 -15.65 34.88 38.26
N THR A 148 -15.06 35.81 37.52
CA THR A 148 -13.61 36.01 37.43
C THR A 148 -13.19 37.37 38.00
N ALA A 149 -14.06 38.00 38.79
CA ALA A 149 -13.87 39.36 39.27
C ALA A 149 -12.73 39.54 40.30
N LYS A 150 -12.25 38.45 40.92
CA LYS A 150 -11.13 38.48 41.88
C LYS A 150 -9.78 38.45 41.17
N ASN A 151 -8.77 39.09 41.75
CA ASN A 151 -7.41 39.20 41.19
C ASN A 151 -6.74 37.85 40.88
N GLU A 152 -7.10 36.79 41.60
CA GLU A 152 -6.55 35.43 41.46
C GLU A 152 -7.32 34.53 40.47
N LEU A 153 -8.36 35.09 39.84
CA LEU A 153 -9.25 34.43 38.90
C LEU A 153 -9.14 35.09 37.52
N GLY A 154 -9.49 34.34 36.48
CA GLY A 154 -9.37 34.78 35.10
C GLY A 154 -8.81 33.69 34.19
N VAL A 155 -8.37 34.09 33.00
CA VAL A 155 -7.81 33.17 32.01
C VAL A 155 -6.41 32.74 32.45
N ILE A 156 -6.23 31.44 32.68
CA ILE A 156 -4.96 30.85 33.11
C ILE A 156 -4.19 30.23 31.93
N PHE A 157 -4.87 29.97 30.82
CA PHE A 157 -4.27 29.55 29.55
C PHE A 157 -5.08 30.09 28.38
N ALA A 158 -4.42 30.77 27.46
CA ALA A 158 -5.02 31.31 26.24
C ALA A 158 -4.14 31.01 25.04
N ARG A 159 -4.75 30.84 23.85
CA ARG A 159 -4.01 30.71 22.59
C ARG A 159 -3.99 32.05 21.86
N SER A 160 -2.82 32.69 21.77
CA SER A 160 -2.66 34.00 21.13
C SER A 160 -2.94 33.96 19.62
N VAL A 161 -3.57 35.01 19.09
CA VAL A 161 -3.73 35.25 17.64
C VAL A 161 -2.46 35.88 17.04
N ALA A 162 -1.69 36.66 17.81
CA ALA A 162 -0.41 37.21 17.35
C ALA A 162 0.63 36.10 17.07
N ALA A 163 0.48 34.93 17.72
CA ALA A 163 1.26 33.74 17.41
C ALA A 163 0.95 33.11 16.04
N LEU A 164 -0.06 33.60 15.31
CA LEU A 164 -0.31 33.22 13.91
C LEU A 164 0.46 34.10 12.92
N ASP A 165 0.86 35.32 13.32
CA ASP A 165 1.57 36.25 12.43
C ASP A 165 3.10 36.06 12.47
N THR A 166 3.62 35.30 13.42
CA THR A 166 5.04 34.90 13.51
C THR A 166 5.18 33.39 13.61
N LEU A 167 6.24 32.83 13.02
CA LEU A 167 6.52 31.41 13.11
C LEU A 167 6.84 31.04 14.57
N PRO A 168 6.21 30.01 15.17
CA PRO A 168 6.46 29.65 16.57
C PRO A 168 7.96 29.40 16.82
N PRO A 169 8.51 29.83 17.97
CA PRO A 169 9.94 29.69 18.27
C PRO A 169 10.38 28.23 18.41
N THR A 170 9.44 27.32 18.71
CA THR A 170 9.68 25.87 18.76
C THR A 170 9.98 25.26 17.40
N ILE A 171 9.61 25.92 16.31
CA ILE A 171 9.88 25.45 14.95
C ILE A 171 11.30 25.89 14.56
N GLN A 172 12.20 24.92 14.53
CA GLN A 172 13.59 25.11 14.13
C GLN A 172 13.94 24.14 13.00
N PRO A 173 14.82 24.53 12.06
CA PRO A 173 15.32 23.61 11.06
C PRO A 173 16.13 22.45 11.70
N PRO A 174 16.04 21.22 11.18
CA PRO A 174 15.11 20.78 10.13
C PRO A 174 13.67 20.58 10.66
N TYR A 175 12.66 20.98 9.87
CA TYR A 175 11.25 20.76 10.21
C TYR A 175 10.39 20.52 8.96
N ARG A 176 9.49 19.51 8.98
CA ARG A 176 8.57 19.24 7.86
C ARG A 176 7.36 20.17 7.90
N LEU A 177 7.01 20.76 6.77
CA LEU A 177 5.87 21.66 6.63
C LEU A 177 5.21 21.50 5.26
N ARG A 178 3.97 21.99 5.11
CA ARG A 178 3.29 22.05 3.80
C ARG A 178 3.01 23.49 3.41
N VAL A 179 3.23 23.84 2.16
CA VAL A 179 2.92 25.17 1.61
C VAL A 179 1.88 25.01 0.49
N GLY A 180 0.64 25.38 0.78
CA GLY A 180 -0.48 25.05 -0.08
C GLY A 180 -0.68 23.53 -0.12
N THR A 181 -0.43 22.92 -1.28
CA THR A 181 -0.51 21.46 -1.49
C THR A 181 0.83 20.76 -1.39
N GLU A 182 1.95 21.51 -1.43
CA GLU A 182 3.29 20.95 -1.63
C GLU A 182 4.03 20.77 -0.30
N ALA A 183 4.56 19.57 -0.06
CA ALA A 183 5.40 19.28 1.09
C ALA A 183 6.82 19.86 0.92
N ALA A 184 7.39 20.32 2.02
CA ALA A 184 8.74 20.85 2.06
C ALA A 184 9.40 20.65 3.43
N THR A 185 10.72 20.76 3.44
CA THR A 185 11.54 20.72 4.65
C THR A 185 12.14 22.10 4.89
N LEU A 186 11.84 22.69 6.04
CA LEU A 186 12.49 23.91 6.51
C LEU A 186 13.97 23.61 6.80
N ARG A 187 14.88 24.29 6.10
CA ARG A 187 16.34 24.15 6.24
C ARG A 187 17.01 25.37 6.86
N PHE A 188 16.39 26.54 6.72
CA PHE A 188 16.93 27.79 7.26
C PHE A 188 15.83 28.66 7.83
N ARG A 189 16.14 29.34 8.93
CA ARG A 189 15.31 30.38 9.54
C ARG A 189 16.22 31.52 9.97
N GLY A 190 16.04 32.71 9.41
CA GLY A 190 16.86 33.86 9.79
C GLY A 190 16.81 35.02 8.80
N PRO A 191 17.53 36.11 9.07
CA PRO A 191 17.67 37.22 8.13
C PRO A 191 18.53 36.80 6.92
N LEU A 192 18.22 37.35 5.74
CA LEU A 192 19.05 37.20 4.54
C LEU A 192 19.77 38.51 4.22
N THR A 193 21.01 38.40 3.75
CA THR A 193 21.83 39.53 3.31
C THR A 193 21.08 40.42 2.33
N GLY A 194 21.04 41.73 2.63
CA GLY A 194 20.35 42.74 1.81
C GLY A 194 18.82 42.74 1.90
N THR A 195 18.22 42.02 2.84
CA THR A 195 16.75 41.99 3.03
C THR A 195 16.35 42.29 4.47
N GLN A 196 15.09 42.72 4.68
CA GLN A 196 14.56 43.06 6.01
C GLN A 196 13.77 41.90 6.62
N GLY A 197 13.93 41.63 7.92
CA GLY A 197 13.14 40.64 8.66
C GLY A 197 13.52 39.16 8.41
N GLU A 198 12.77 38.25 9.04
CA GLU A 198 13.04 36.80 9.02
C GLU A 198 12.54 36.12 7.73
N TRP A 199 13.35 35.19 7.22
CA TRP A 199 13.05 34.35 6.07
C TRP A 199 13.16 32.87 6.42
N LEU A 200 12.36 32.08 5.72
CA LEU A 200 12.34 30.63 5.80
C LEU A 200 12.94 30.07 4.52
N GLY A 201 14.10 29.42 4.61
CA GLY A 201 14.66 28.64 3.52
C GLY A 201 14.07 27.24 3.56
N VAL A 202 13.32 26.87 2.51
CA VAL A 202 12.69 25.55 2.39
C VAL A 202 13.29 24.78 1.23
N GLU A 203 13.44 23.48 1.42
CA GLU A 203 13.73 22.48 0.39
C GLU A 203 12.42 21.76 0.04
N TRP A 204 12.02 21.80 -1.23
CA TRP A 204 10.80 21.15 -1.72
C TRP A 204 11.04 19.68 -2.01
N ASP A 205 10.02 18.86 -1.73
CA ASP A 205 10.04 17.45 -2.12
C ASP A 205 9.96 17.32 -3.65
N ASP A 206 9.07 18.09 -4.29
CA ASP A 206 9.02 18.27 -5.74
C ASP A 206 10.05 19.34 -6.19
N PRO A 207 11.11 18.94 -6.92
CA PRO A 207 12.12 19.87 -7.41
C PRO A 207 11.57 20.90 -8.40
N SER A 208 10.42 20.70 -9.03
CA SER A 208 9.82 21.66 -9.98
C SER A 208 9.41 22.98 -9.30
N ARG A 209 9.19 22.95 -7.98
CA ARG A 209 8.74 24.08 -7.16
C ARG A 209 9.88 25.00 -6.71
N GLY A 210 11.12 24.50 -6.73
CA GLY A 210 12.27 25.28 -6.30
C GLY A 210 12.72 26.33 -7.32
N LYS A 211 13.43 27.32 -6.81
CA LYS A 211 13.94 28.47 -7.58
C LYS A 211 15.46 28.52 -7.60
N HIS A 212 16.09 28.00 -6.54
CA HIS A 212 17.53 27.97 -6.33
C HIS A 212 17.91 26.69 -5.57
N ASN A 213 19.18 26.53 -5.21
CA ASN A 213 19.78 25.40 -4.51
C ASN A 213 20.16 25.74 -3.04
N GLY A 214 19.47 26.71 -2.45
CA GLY A 214 19.79 27.25 -1.12
C GLY A 214 20.75 28.46 -1.12
N GLN A 215 21.18 28.94 -2.29
CA GLN A 215 21.98 30.16 -2.40
C GLN A 215 21.13 31.44 -2.45
N HIS A 216 21.67 32.52 -1.88
CA HIS A 216 21.14 33.88 -1.99
C HIS A 216 22.29 34.84 -2.31
N GLN A 217 22.22 35.58 -3.42
CA GLN A 217 23.26 36.53 -3.85
C GLN A 217 24.69 35.96 -3.94
N GLY A 218 24.82 34.67 -4.29
CA GLY A 218 26.11 33.97 -4.40
C GLY A 218 26.63 33.39 -3.09
N GLU A 219 25.96 33.64 -1.96
CA GLU A 219 26.26 33.02 -0.66
C GLU A 219 25.41 31.76 -0.45
N GLN A 220 26.03 30.66 -0.01
CA GLN A 220 25.32 29.43 0.32
C GLN A 220 24.72 29.54 1.73
N VAL A 221 23.41 29.79 1.82
CA VAL A 221 22.72 29.99 3.11
C VAL A 221 22.40 28.66 3.80
N PHE A 222 22.01 27.65 3.03
CA PHE A 222 21.79 26.29 3.52
C PHE A 222 22.00 25.27 2.40
N GLU A 223 22.33 24.03 2.77
CA GLU A 223 22.45 22.93 1.82
C GLU A 223 21.15 22.12 1.74
N CYS A 224 20.80 21.70 0.52
CA CYS A 224 19.66 20.80 0.28
C CYS A 224 20.15 19.34 0.35
N ALA A 225 19.38 18.46 0.97
CA ALA A 225 19.73 17.04 1.04
C ALA A 225 19.66 16.39 -0.35
N ARG A 226 18.65 16.74 -1.15
CA ARG A 226 18.56 16.34 -2.56
C ARG A 226 19.42 17.33 -3.36
N ARG A 227 20.49 16.84 -4.00
CA ARG A 227 21.36 17.67 -4.84
C ARG A 227 20.68 17.95 -6.18
N HIS A 228 19.83 18.98 -6.22
CA HIS A 228 19.19 19.45 -7.43
C HIS A 228 19.43 20.95 -7.63
N ALA A 229 19.56 21.41 -8.88
CA ALA A 229 19.94 22.79 -9.17
C ALA A 229 18.89 23.83 -8.71
N LYS A 230 17.63 23.41 -8.57
CA LYS A 230 16.48 24.30 -8.25
C LYS A 230 15.46 23.62 -7.34
N ASN A 231 15.82 23.12 -6.17
CA ASN A 231 14.85 22.50 -5.23
C ASN A 231 14.55 23.33 -3.97
N ALA A 232 15.14 24.51 -3.84
CA ALA A 232 14.95 25.38 -2.67
C ALA A 232 14.23 26.69 -3.00
N SER A 233 13.60 27.28 -1.98
CA SER A 233 12.98 28.60 -2.04
C SER A 233 13.09 29.34 -0.71
N PHE A 234 13.24 30.67 -0.76
CA PHE A 234 13.06 31.52 0.41
C PHE A 234 11.62 32.05 0.48
N LEU A 235 10.97 31.82 1.61
CA LEU A 235 9.58 32.17 1.87
C LEU A 235 9.46 33.07 3.12
N ARG A 236 8.36 33.80 3.20
CA ARG A 236 7.92 34.47 4.43
C ARG A 236 6.92 33.59 5.15
N TRP A 237 6.95 33.64 6.48
CA TRP A 237 5.92 33.02 7.29
C TRP A 237 4.54 33.54 6.91
N ASN A 238 3.60 32.61 6.73
CA ASN A 238 2.20 32.92 6.45
C ASN A 238 1.34 31.76 6.96
N ALA A 239 0.73 31.92 8.13
CA ALA A 239 -0.08 30.87 8.75
C ALA A 239 -1.32 30.43 7.95
N LYS A 240 -1.72 31.16 6.90
CA LYS A 240 -2.81 30.75 6.00
C LYS A 240 -2.34 29.88 4.83
N LYS A 241 -1.06 30.00 4.46
CA LYS A 241 -0.48 29.25 3.33
C LYS A 241 0.43 28.13 3.79
N ILE A 242 1.04 28.26 4.97
CA ILE A 242 2.00 27.32 5.52
C ILE A 242 1.33 26.56 6.66
N SER A 243 1.22 25.25 6.48
CA SER A 243 0.79 24.31 7.50
C SER A 243 2.02 23.72 8.19
N LEU A 244 2.03 23.77 9.52
CA LEU A 244 3.04 23.11 10.36
C LEU A 244 2.63 21.69 10.74
N GLY A 245 1.50 21.21 10.26
CA GLY A 245 0.96 19.92 10.64
C GLY A 245 0.04 19.92 11.85
N ARG A 246 -0.53 18.74 12.08
CA ARG A 246 -1.54 18.44 13.09
C ARG A 246 -1.26 17.07 13.71
N ALA A 247 -1.84 16.84 14.88
CA ALA A 247 -1.79 15.55 15.55
C ALA A 247 -2.53 14.47 14.73
N PHE A 248 -2.05 13.24 14.81
CA PHE A 248 -2.65 12.08 14.14
C PHE A 248 -4.16 11.96 14.41
N LEU A 249 -4.59 11.98 15.68
CA LEU A 249 -6.00 11.84 16.04
C LEU A 249 -6.85 13.02 15.59
N ASP A 250 -6.29 14.24 15.57
CA ASP A 250 -6.99 15.42 15.06
C ASP A 250 -7.27 15.29 13.56
N VAL A 251 -6.30 14.82 12.78
CA VAL A 251 -6.46 14.60 11.34
C VAL A 251 -7.45 13.46 11.09
N LEU A 252 -7.29 12.34 11.82
CA LEU A 252 -8.20 11.20 11.76
C LEU A 252 -9.64 11.60 12.05
N ALA A 253 -9.88 12.30 13.17
CA ALA A 253 -11.20 12.80 13.54
C ALA A 253 -11.75 13.77 12.48
N SER A 254 -10.93 14.68 11.95
CA SER A 254 -11.37 15.60 10.90
C SER A 254 -11.70 14.91 9.58
N LYS A 255 -11.12 13.74 9.29
CA LYS A 255 -11.43 12.98 8.07
C LYS A 255 -12.67 12.10 8.24
N TYR A 256 -12.80 11.43 9.39
CA TYR A 256 -13.79 10.37 9.56
C TYR A 256 -15.00 10.75 10.43
N LYS A 257 -14.89 11.78 11.30
CA LYS A 257 -16.03 12.29 12.07
C LYS A 257 -16.72 13.49 11.41
N ALA A 258 -16.08 14.13 10.43
CA ALA A 258 -16.55 15.39 9.87
C ALA A 258 -17.35 15.22 8.56
N SER A 259 -18.38 14.35 8.55
CA SER A 259 -19.57 14.56 7.74
C SER A 259 -20.64 13.52 8.07
N GLU A 260 -21.83 14.00 8.48
CA GLU A 260 -23.06 13.27 8.16
C GLU A 260 -23.40 13.64 6.71
N GLU A 261 -22.65 13.10 5.75
CA GLU A 261 -23.04 13.19 4.36
C GLU A 261 -24.28 12.32 4.16
N GLU A 262 -25.42 12.97 3.93
CA GLU A 262 -26.60 12.29 3.40
C GLU A 262 -26.30 11.77 1.99
N ASP A 263 -27.04 10.74 1.56
CA ASP A 263 -26.96 10.21 0.21
C ASP A 263 -27.21 11.37 -0.79
N GLN A 264 -26.27 11.58 -1.71
CA GLN A 264 -26.23 12.72 -2.64
C GLN A 264 -26.11 12.20 -4.08
N VAL A 265 -26.60 12.99 -5.03
CA VAL A 265 -26.40 12.71 -6.46
C VAL A 265 -25.09 13.35 -6.92
N LEU A 266 -24.06 12.54 -7.15
CA LEU A 266 -22.78 12.95 -7.70
C LEU A 266 -22.86 13.01 -9.23
N ARG A 267 -22.54 14.16 -9.83
CA ARG A 267 -22.32 14.25 -11.28
C ARG A 267 -20.87 13.97 -11.64
N LEU A 268 -20.64 12.89 -12.39
CA LEU A 268 -19.34 12.57 -12.95
C LEU A 268 -19.31 13.00 -14.43
N GLY A 269 -18.47 13.99 -14.78
CA GLY A 269 -18.18 14.33 -16.19
C GLY A 269 -18.69 15.66 -16.74
N GLY A 270 -18.80 16.73 -15.93
CA GLY A 270 -19.17 18.06 -16.43
C GLY A 270 -20.67 18.21 -16.72
N LYS A 271 -21.04 19.12 -17.64
CA LYS A 271 -22.46 19.50 -17.87
C LYS A 271 -23.34 18.34 -18.39
N ASP A 272 -22.76 17.39 -19.12
CA ASP A 272 -23.43 16.19 -19.64
C ASP A 272 -23.04 14.92 -18.87
N GLY A 273 -22.54 15.08 -17.64
CA GLY A 273 -22.04 13.99 -16.80
C GLY A 273 -23.14 13.07 -16.24
N VAL A 274 -22.77 11.82 -15.99
CA VAL A 274 -23.65 10.81 -15.39
C VAL A 274 -23.96 11.20 -13.94
N GLU A 275 -25.24 11.29 -13.63
CA GLU A 275 -25.74 11.42 -12.25
C GLU A 275 -25.70 10.06 -11.56
N VAL A 276 -24.89 9.95 -10.52
CA VAL A 276 -24.73 8.77 -9.68
C VAL A 276 -25.31 9.07 -8.31
N GLU A 277 -26.42 8.43 -7.96
CA GLU A 277 -27.01 8.51 -6.62
C GLU A 277 -26.19 7.64 -5.65
N THR A 278 -25.67 8.24 -4.58
CA THR A 278 -24.84 7.54 -3.61
C THR A 278 -25.68 6.78 -2.58
N VAL A 279 -26.26 5.65 -2.97
CA VAL A 279 -27.10 4.85 -2.06
C VAL A 279 -26.24 4.18 -0.96
N GLY A 280 -26.52 4.51 0.30
CA GLY A 280 -25.88 3.89 1.47
C GLY A 280 -24.56 4.55 1.92
N PHE A 281 -24.16 5.67 1.31
CA PHE A 281 -22.99 6.43 1.73
C PHE A 281 -23.20 7.02 3.15
N GLY A 282 -24.41 7.46 3.49
CA GLY A 282 -24.71 7.93 4.84
C GLY A 282 -24.58 6.84 5.92
N LYS A 283 -24.85 5.58 5.58
CA LYS A 283 -24.62 4.45 6.51
C LYS A 283 -23.13 4.16 6.70
N VAL A 284 -22.34 4.27 5.63
CA VAL A 284 -20.88 4.13 5.67
C VAL A 284 -20.25 5.27 6.47
N ALA A 285 -20.67 6.52 6.26
CA ALA A 285 -20.20 7.69 7.00
C ALA A 285 -20.50 7.56 8.51
N ARG A 286 -21.72 7.13 8.88
CA ARG A 286 -22.09 6.86 10.29
C ARG A 286 -21.29 5.70 10.92
N GLN A 287 -20.90 4.70 10.13
CA GLN A 287 -20.03 3.63 10.62
C GLN A 287 -18.58 4.10 10.78
N GLN A 288 -18.09 4.93 9.87
CA GLN A 288 -16.73 5.47 9.88
C GLN A 288 -16.50 6.53 10.96
N SER A 289 -17.53 7.29 11.35
CA SER A 289 -17.46 8.24 12.47
C SER A 289 -17.19 7.56 13.82
N GLN A 290 -17.45 6.24 13.90
CA GLN A 290 -17.06 5.41 15.03
C GLN A 290 -15.63 4.92 14.84
N LEU A 291 -14.66 5.75 15.22
CA LEU A 291 -13.22 5.48 15.04
C LEU A 291 -12.78 4.11 15.56
N GLN A 292 -13.40 3.61 16.63
CA GLN A 292 -13.10 2.29 17.19
C GLN A 292 -13.40 1.12 16.24
N ARG A 293 -14.22 1.32 15.20
CA ARG A 293 -14.55 0.29 14.20
C ARG A 293 -13.64 0.31 12.98
N LEU A 294 -12.83 1.36 12.82
CA LEU A 294 -11.96 1.50 11.65
C LEU A 294 -10.91 0.38 11.64
N ARG A 295 -10.79 -0.27 10.47
CA ARG A 295 -9.75 -1.28 10.19
C ARG A 295 -8.76 -0.82 9.14
N ILE A 296 -9.23 -0.05 8.16
CA ILE A 296 -8.41 0.50 7.09
C ILE A 296 -8.52 2.01 7.21
N VAL A 297 -7.38 2.64 7.42
CA VAL A 297 -7.25 4.09 7.58
C VAL A 297 -6.24 4.57 6.56
N ASP A 298 -6.55 5.63 5.83
CA ASP A 298 -5.59 6.27 4.96
C ASP A 298 -5.62 7.76 5.23
N LEU A 299 -4.51 8.30 5.72
CA LEU A 299 -4.30 9.72 5.96
C LEU A 299 -3.22 10.28 5.05
N SER A 300 -2.89 9.57 3.96
CA SER A 300 -1.91 10.04 2.99
C SER A 300 -2.30 11.41 2.42
N HIS A 301 -1.31 12.24 2.10
CA HIS A 301 -1.45 13.63 1.64
C HIS A 301 -2.07 14.61 2.65
N LEU A 302 -2.36 14.17 3.89
CA LEU A 302 -2.84 15.03 4.95
C LEU A 302 -1.69 15.49 5.85
N ASP A 303 -1.89 16.62 6.51
CA ASP A 303 -0.88 17.28 7.33
C ASP A 303 -0.67 16.62 8.70
N VAL A 304 -0.55 15.29 8.77
CA VAL A 304 -0.13 14.59 9.99
C VAL A 304 1.36 14.86 10.21
N ALA A 305 1.72 15.54 11.29
CA ALA A 305 3.13 15.84 11.61
C ALA A 305 3.64 15.08 12.83
N TRP A 306 2.78 14.80 13.81
CA TRP A 306 3.15 14.05 15.01
C TRP A 306 2.04 13.11 15.47
N VAL A 307 2.43 12.17 16.31
CA VAL A 307 1.60 11.08 16.81
C VAL A 307 1.24 11.35 18.26
N ASP A 308 -0.04 11.14 18.60
CA ASP A 308 -0.54 11.28 19.97
C ASP A 308 0.11 10.26 20.92
N LYS A 309 0.40 10.69 22.15
CA LYS A 309 1.05 9.85 23.16
C LYS A 309 0.13 8.69 23.59
N ALA A 310 0.74 7.58 23.95
CA ALA A 310 0.02 6.43 24.51
C ALA A 310 -0.75 6.84 25.80
N PRO A 311 -1.98 6.31 26.01
CA PRO A 311 -2.72 5.33 25.20
C PRO A 311 -3.79 5.97 24.27
N ALA A 312 -3.62 7.22 23.82
CA ALA A 312 -4.70 7.93 23.12
C ALA A 312 -5.17 7.20 21.85
N ILE A 313 -4.24 6.70 21.04
CA ILE A 313 -4.56 6.03 19.77
C ILE A 313 -5.21 4.67 20.01
N SER A 314 -4.72 3.92 21.00
CA SER A 314 -5.29 2.62 21.33
C SER A 314 -6.70 2.72 21.93
N ASN A 315 -7.05 3.84 22.57
CA ASN A 315 -8.40 4.08 23.06
C ASN A 315 -9.39 4.45 21.93
N ASP A 316 -8.96 5.29 20.99
CA ASP A 316 -9.84 5.84 19.96
C ASP A 316 -9.96 4.93 18.72
N CYS A 317 -8.89 4.25 18.32
CA CYS A 317 -8.88 3.40 17.12
C CYS A 317 -8.07 2.08 17.30
N PRO A 318 -8.44 1.21 18.27
CA PRO A 318 -7.72 -0.04 18.57
C PRO A 318 -7.73 -1.10 17.44
N ASN A 319 -8.63 -0.97 16.46
CA ASN A 319 -8.91 -2.01 15.47
C ASN A 319 -8.24 -1.78 14.11
N VAL A 320 -7.41 -0.74 13.98
CA VAL A 320 -6.72 -0.43 12.72
C VAL A 320 -5.75 -1.56 12.37
N GLN A 321 -5.89 -2.07 11.15
CA GLN A 321 -5.12 -3.16 10.54
C GLN A 321 -4.28 -2.68 9.36
N GLN A 322 -4.74 -1.66 8.64
CA GLN A 322 -4.01 -1.05 7.54
C GLN A 322 -3.99 0.47 7.73
N LEU A 323 -2.80 1.07 7.60
CA LEU A 323 -2.61 2.50 7.75
C LEU A 323 -1.75 3.06 6.61
N GLY A 324 -2.28 4.08 5.93
CA GLY A 324 -1.54 4.94 5.00
C GLY A 324 -1.18 6.28 5.64
N LEU A 325 0.09 6.64 5.58
CA LEU A 325 0.65 7.93 6.02
C LEU A 325 1.61 8.50 4.96
N GLY A 326 1.42 8.13 3.69
CA GLY A 326 2.30 8.59 2.61
C GLY A 326 2.12 10.08 2.33
N ASP A 327 3.20 10.78 1.97
CA ASP A 327 3.18 12.24 1.77
C ASP A 327 2.49 12.97 2.94
N THR A 328 2.88 12.63 4.16
CA THR A 328 2.52 13.37 5.37
C THR A 328 3.73 14.19 5.85
N LEU A 329 3.57 14.90 6.96
CA LEU A 329 4.60 15.74 7.56
C LEU A 329 5.37 15.05 8.69
N ILE A 330 5.21 13.72 8.84
CA ILE A 330 5.99 12.94 9.80
C ILE A 330 7.47 12.95 9.38
N ASP A 331 8.33 13.24 10.34
CA ASP A 331 9.76 13.49 10.13
C ASP A 331 10.70 12.60 10.95
N SER A 332 10.16 11.65 11.74
CA SER A 332 10.95 10.82 12.63
C SER A 332 10.35 9.42 12.79
N TRP A 333 11.24 8.43 12.87
CA TRP A 333 10.89 7.05 13.20
C TRP A 333 10.30 6.90 14.61
N ASP A 334 10.61 7.79 15.56
CA ASP A 334 10.00 7.76 16.90
C ASP A 334 8.48 7.93 16.86
N HIS A 335 7.98 8.73 15.92
CA HIS A 335 6.54 8.86 15.69
C HIS A 335 5.95 7.53 15.19
N ILE A 336 6.65 6.85 14.28
CA ILE A 336 6.25 5.55 13.74
C ILE A 336 6.26 4.47 14.81
N TRP A 337 7.30 4.42 15.65
CA TRP A 337 7.39 3.47 16.77
C TRP A 337 6.35 3.74 17.85
N THR A 338 6.10 5.00 18.19
CA THR A 338 5.03 5.41 19.11
C THR A 338 3.66 4.96 18.58
N LEU A 339 3.43 5.06 17.27
CA LEU A 339 2.21 4.60 16.63
C LEU A 339 2.08 3.07 16.65
N LEU A 340 3.14 2.36 16.27
CA LEU A 340 3.17 0.89 16.24
C LEU A 340 2.99 0.28 17.64
N SER A 341 3.49 0.93 18.68
CA SER A 341 3.32 0.49 20.07
C SER A 341 1.87 0.58 20.59
N GLN A 342 1.03 1.39 19.94
CA GLN A 342 -0.39 1.57 20.30
C GLN A 342 -1.32 0.74 19.40
N LEU A 343 -0.92 0.42 18.17
CA LEU A 343 -1.71 -0.29 17.17
C LEU A 343 -1.29 -1.76 17.03
N ASN A 344 -1.66 -2.56 18.02
CA ASN A 344 -1.28 -3.99 18.10
C ASN A 344 -1.88 -4.89 16.99
N ARG A 345 -2.84 -4.38 16.20
CA ARG A 345 -3.49 -5.11 15.10
C ARG A 345 -3.00 -4.67 13.71
N LEU A 346 -2.07 -3.72 13.65
CA LEU A 346 -1.61 -3.13 12.38
C LEU A 346 -0.72 -4.12 11.62
N ALA A 347 -1.24 -4.65 10.51
CA ALA A 347 -0.54 -5.58 9.64
C ALA A 347 0.09 -4.88 8.42
N THR A 348 -0.48 -3.77 7.95
CA THR A 348 -0.01 -3.04 6.77
C THR A 348 0.23 -1.58 7.10
N LEU A 349 1.43 -1.08 6.79
CA LEU A 349 1.81 0.31 6.95
C LEU A 349 2.42 0.85 5.65
N ARG A 350 1.88 1.97 5.15
CA ARG A 350 2.42 2.68 3.97
C ARG A 350 2.94 4.05 4.38
N LEU A 351 4.23 4.27 4.12
CA LEU A 351 5.01 5.46 4.50
C LEU A 351 5.67 6.10 3.26
N ASN A 352 5.03 5.96 2.09
CA ASN A 352 5.58 6.41 0.81
C ASN A 352 5.81 7.93 0.80
N HIS A 353 6.82 8.40 0.07
CA HIS A 353 7.16 9.81 -0.10
C HIS A 353 7.48 10.56 1.22
N LEU A 354 7.76 9.84 2.31
CA LEU A 354 8.22 10.46 3.56
C LEU A 354 9.74 10.65 3.55
N ALA A 355 10.18 11.83 3.97
CA ALA A 355 11.59 12.16 4.17
C ALA A 355 12.05 11.74 5.58
N LEU A 356 11.99 10.44 5.89
CA LEU A 356 12.43 9.92 7.18
C LEU A 356 13.97 9.91 7.25
N PRO A 357 14.57 10.32 8.38
CA PRO A 357 16.01 10.19 8.58
C PRO A 357 16.41 8.72 8.64
N ILE A 358 17.71 8.48 8.47
CA ILE A 358 18.32 7.16 8.65
C ILE A 358 17.93 6.64 10.05
N PRO A 359 17.38 5.42 10.17
CA PRO A 359 17.15 4.80 11.46
C PRO A 359 18.49 4.68 12.19
N SER A 360 18.69 5.50 13.23
CA SER A 360 19.95 5.48 13.99
C SER A 360 20.02 4.19 14.81
N PRO A 361 21.11 3.40 14.75
CA PRO A 361 21.25 2.17 15.53
C PRO A 361 21.14 2.40 17.05
N THR A 362 21.47 3.61 17.52
CA THR A 362 21.32 4.03 18.92
C THR A 362 19.86 4.13 19.39
N LEU A 363 18.86 4.05 18.50
CA LEU A 363 17.43 3.99 18.84
C LEU A 363 16.95 2.59 19.29
N LEU A 364 17.85 1.59 19.35
CA LEU A 364 17.56 0.22 19.83
C LEU A 364 16.99 0.15 21.25
N ALA A 365 17.11 1.22 22.04
CA ALA A 365 16.41 1.39 23.29
C ALA A 365 15.51 2.63 23.17
N PRO A 366 14.18 2.55 23.42
CA PRO A 366 13.50 1.56 24.28
C PRO A 366 12.52 0.61 23.56
N TRP A 367 12.50 0.56 22.23
CA TRP A 367 11.42 -0.10 21.49
C TRP A 367 11.58 -1.63 21.40
N GLN A 368 10.51 -2.37 21.69
CA GLN A 368 10.47 -3.82 21.44
C GLN A 368 10.12 -4.11 19.97
N PRO A 369 10.54 -5.27 19.42
CA PRO A 369 10.18 -5.66 18.06
C PRO A 369 8.67 -5.74 17.83
N PHE A 370 8.21 -5.20 16.70
CA PHE A 370 6.82 -5.13 16.27
C PHE A 370 6.46 -6.36 15.41
N GLY A 371 6.14 -7.47 16.09
CA GLY A 371 5.77 -8.73 15.44
C GLY A 371 4.41 -8.73 14.71
N GLN A 372 3.61 -7.68 14.86
CA GLN A 372 2.31 -7.57 14.20
C GLN A 372 2.40 -7.12 12.73
N LEU A 373 3.46 -6.40 12.36
CA LEU A 373 3.57 -5.78 11.05
C LEU A 373 4.05 -6.79 10.00
N LYS A 374 3.28 -6.95 8.92
CA LYS A 374 3.54 -7.91 7.84
C LYS A 374 3.91 -7.24 6.52
N HIS A 375 3.38 -6.04 6.26
CA HIS A 375 3.57 -5.34 5.01
C HIS A 375 4.00 -3.90 5.26
N LEU A 376 5.14 -3.52 4.70
CA LEU A 376 5.71 -2.18 4.78
C LEU A 376 6.00 -1.63 3.39
N SER A 377 5.51 -0.42 3.12
CA SER A 377 5.79 0.32 1.89
C SER A 377 6.53 1.61 2.21
N LEU A 378 7.70 1.78 1.60
CA LEU A 378 8.64 2.89 1.77
C LEU A 378 9.09 3.42 0.40
N VAL A 379 8.14 3.54 -0.53
CA VAL A 379 8.37 3.99 -1.91
C VAL A 379 8.76 5.48 -1.91
N GLU A 380 9.80 5.83 -2.66
CA GLU A 380 10.29 7.21 -2.84
C GLU A 380 10.59 7.95 -1.52
N THR A 381 11.14 7.23 -0.55
CA THR A 381 11.59 7.78 0.74
C THR A 381 13.06 8.19 0.71
N GLY A 382 13.83 7.70 -0.27
CA GLY A 382 15.27 7.94 -0.39
C GLY A 382 16.13 7.11 0.57
N LEU A 383 15.54 6.10 1.23
CA LEU A 383 16.26 5.16 2.07
C LEU A 383 17.15 4.24 1.22
N SER A 384 18.38 4.01 1.67
CA SER A 384 19.24 2.99 1.10
C SER A 384 18.82 1.59 1.58
N TRP A 385 19.35 0.55 0.93
CA TRP A 385 19.14 -0.82 1.40
C TRP A 385 19.72 -1.06 2.80
N GLY A 386 20.86 -0.46 3.13
CA GLY A 386 21.46 -0.55 4.46
C GLY A 386 20.55 0.03 5.55
N ASP A 387 19.91 1.17 5.27
CA ASP A 387 18.94 1.78 6.19
C ASP A 387 17.73 0.87 6.39
N ALA A 388 17.21 0.29 5.30
CA ALA A 388 16.12 -0.66 5.36
C ALA A 388 16.53 -1.91 6.16
N GLN A 389 17.74 -2.45 5.96
CA GLN A 389 18.25 -3.60 6.71
C GLN A 389 18.28 -3.32 8.21
N GLY A 390 18.55 -2.09 8.65
CA GLY A 390 18.44 -1.70 10.06
C GLY A 390 17.03 -1.84 10.66
N LEU A 391 15.98 -1.83 9.83
CA LEU A 391 14.59 -2.00 10.29
C LEU A 391 14.24 -3.46 10.62
N SER A 392 15.02 -4.41 10.11
CA SER A 392 14.75 -5.84 10.24
C SER A 392 14.69 -6.34 11.68
N GLU A 393 15.50 -5.75 12.57
CA GLU A 393 15.52 -6.09 14.00
C GLU A 393 14.21 -5.72 14.70
N TYR A 394 13.55 -4.65 14.23
CA TYR A 394 12.26 -4.19 14.77
C TYR A 394 11.07 -4.87 14.10
N LEU A 395 11.23 -5.44 12.90
CA LEU A 395 10.15 -5.97 12.08
C LEU A 395 10.35 -7.46 11.76
N PRO A 396 10.44 -8.34 12.78
CA PRO A 396 10.84 -9.74 12.60
C PRO A 396 9.80 -10.58 11.84
N SER A 397 8.56 -10.12 11.77
CA SER A 397 7.44 -10.81 11.10
C SER A 397 7.09 -10.22 9.73
N LEU A 398 7.95 -9.35 9.19
CA LEU A 398 7.70 -8.71 7.90
C LEU A 398 7.73 -9.73 6.76
N GLU A 399 6.64 -9.76 5.99
CA GLU A 399 6.42 -10.66 4.85
C GLU A 399 6.58 -9.94 3.50
N SER A 400 6.29 -8.63 3.44
CA SER A 400 6.41 -7.81 2.22
C SER A 400 7.04 -6.46 2.50
N LEU A 401 8.05 -6.10 1.71
CA LEU A 401 8.74 -4.82 1.77
C LEU A 401 8.81 -4.19 0.37
N HIS A 402 8.42 -2.92 0.23
CA HIS A 402 8.54 -2.16 -1.01
C HIS A 402 9.44 -0.94 -0.81
N LEU A 403 10.48 -0.84 -1.63
CA LEU A 403 11.50 0.21 -1.64
C LEU A 403 11.69 0.78 -3.06
N SER A 404 10.59 0.84 -3.82
CA SER A 404 10.61 1.34 -5.20
C SER A 404 10.97 2.83 -5.24
N CYS A 405 11.59 3.31 -6.33
CA CYS A 405 11.95 4.72 -6.53
C CYS A 405 12.87 5.33 -5.45
N ASN A 406 13.72 4.55 -4.80
CA ASN A 406 14.61 5.02 -3.72
C ASN A 406 16.05 5.34 -4.19
N ASN A 407 16.33 5.27 -5.49
CA ASN A 407 17.67 5.44 -6.07
C ASN A 407 18.72 4.48 -5.48
N ILE A 408 18.31 3.27 -5.08
CA ILE A 408 19.22 2.25 -4.56
C ILE A 408 20.12 1.78 -5.70
N THR A 409 21.43 1.84 -5.50
CA THR A 409 22.44 1.42 -6.49
C THR A 409 23.15 0.12 -6.10
N ARG A 410 23.20 -0.21 -4.80
CA ARG A 410 23.79 -1.44 -4.26
C ARG A 410 23.02 -1.95 -3.04
N LEU A 411 23.02 -3.26 -2.86
CA LEU A 411 22.39 -4.00 -1.76
C LEU A 411 23.44 -4.58 -0.80
N SER A 412 24.63 -4.94 -1.27
CA SER A 412 25.71 -5.39 -0.38
C SER A 412 26.27 -4.23 0.44
N PRO A 413 26.62 -4.46 1.74
CA PRO A 413 27.25 -3.45 2.55
C PRO A 413 28.62 -3.08 1.98
N ILE A 414 28.95 -1.79 2.00
CA ILE A 414 30.27 -1.30 1.59
C ILE A 414 31.29 -1.80 2.62
N VAL A 415 32.15 -2.75 2.23
CA VAL A 415 33.30 -3.14 3.04
C VAL A 415 34.24 -1.93 3.11
N SER A 416 34.21 -1.20 4.22
CA SER A 416 35.21 -0.17 4.48
C SER A 416 36.55 -0.85 4.81
N ASP A 417 37.65 -0.45 4.16
CA ASP A 417 39.02 -0.95 4.30
C ASP A 417 39.66 -0.80 5.71
N THR A 418 38.88 -0.65 6.77
CA THR A 418 39.37 -0.63 8.15
C THR A 418 39.01 -1.94 8.86
N PRO A 419 40.00 -2.79 9.19
CA PRO A 419 39.75 -3.98 10.00
C PRO A 419 39.48 -3.52 11.43
N SER A 420 38.22 -3.26 11.76
CA SER A 420 37.78 -3.18 13.15
C SER A 420 37.38 -4.58 13.62
N GLU A 421 38.05 -5.05 14.67
CA GLU A 421 37.94 -6.40 15.24
C GLU A 421 36.56 -6.73 15.88
N THR A 422 35.56 -5.86 15.70
CA THR A 422 34.16 -6.09 16.10
C THR A 422 33.24 -6.52 14.96
N SER A 423 33.75 -6.60 13.73
CA SER A 423 32.99 -7.01 12.53
C SER A 423 32.85 -8.55 12.40
N LYS A 424 32.41 -9.23 13.46
CA LYS A 424 31.84 -10.58 13.31
C LYS A 424 30.37 -10.44 12.89
N GLU A 425 30.04 -10.96 11.71
CA GLU A 425 28.68 -11.39 11.29
C GLU A 425 27.58 -10.35 10.94
N HIS A 426 27.90 -9.11 10.53
CA HIS A 426 26.85 -8.18 10.03
C HIS A 426 26.40 -8.43 8.57
N GLY A 427 26.86 -9.52 7.95
CA GLY A 427 26.61 -9.86 6.54
C GLY A 427 25.41 -10.78 6.27
N ASN A 428 24.67 -11.20 7.29
CA ASN A 428 23.49 -12.06 7.10
C ASN A 428 22.22 -11.24 7.29
N SER A 429 21.49 -11.02 6.19
CA SER A 429 20.16 -10.42 6.23
C SER A 429 19.23 -11.22 7.16
N THR A 430 18.64 -10.54 8.14
CA THR A 430 17.72 -11.04 9.17
C THR A 430 16.26 -11.14 8.69
N TRP A 431 15.99 -10.82 7.41
CA TRP A 431 14.67 -10.87 6.77
C TRP A 431 14.15 -12.31 6.54
N THR A 432 14.14 -13.13 7.59
CA THR A 432 13.83 -14.57 7.54
C THR A 432 12.40 -14.90 7.12
N ASN A 433 11.47 -13.95 7.28
CA ASN A 433 10.06 -14.10 6.91
C ASN A 433 9.67 -13.41 5.60
N LEU A 434 10.59 -12.71 4.95
CA LEU A 434 10.28 -11.92 3.77
C LEU A 434 9.95 -12.84 2.59
N THR A 435 8.74 -12.66 2.06
CA THR A 435 8.19 -13.43 0.93
C THR A 435 8.15 -12.63 -0.36
N GLN A 436 8.04 -11.30 -0.24
CA GLN A 436 7.96 -10.36 -1.34
C GLN A 436 8.87 -9.17 -1.09
N LEU A 437 9.69 -8.83 -2.09
CA LEU A 437 10.55 -7.65 -2.07
C LEU A 437 10.39 -6.85 -3.37
N GLY A 438 9.95 -5.61 -3.22
CA GLY A 438 9.86 -4.62 -4.29
C GLY A 438 11.05 -3.69 -4.30
N LEU A 439 11.81 -3.68 -5.40
CA LEU A 439 12.96 -2.83 -5.67
C LEU A 439 12.82 -2.16 -7.05
N GLU A 440 11.58 -1.98 -7.53
CA GLU A 440 11.31 -1.39 -8.85
C GLU A 440 11.82 0.05 -8.96
N GLU A 441 12.15 0.49 -10.17
CA GLU A 441 12.52 1.89 -10.49
C GLU A 441 13.67 2.41 -9.60
N ASN A 442 14.65 1.54 -9.32
CA ASN A 442 15.90 1.89 -8.65
C ASN A 442 17.04 1.98 -9.68
N SER A 443 18.30 1.93 -9.24
CA SER A 443 19.48 2.05 -10.10
C SER A 443 20.44 0.87 -9.91
N LEU A 444 19.89 -0.33 -9.66
CA LEU A 444 20.68 -1.54 -9.53
C LEU A 444 21.24 -1.95 -10.89
N THR A 445 22.55 -2.24 -10.95
CA THR A 445 23.24 -2.62 -12.18
C THR A 445 23.80 -4.04 -12.16
N ASP A 446 24.12 -4.54 -10.97
CA ASP A 446 24.88 -5.78 -10.78
C ASP A 446 23.97 -6.88 -10.23
N TRP A 447 23.86 -7.99 -10.97
CA TRP A 447 23.07 -9.15 -10.54
C TRP A 447 23.74 -9.91 -9.40
N LEU A 448 25.08 -9.93 -9.31
CA LEU A 448 25.79 -10.63 -8.25
C LEU A 448 25.57 -9.96 -6.89
N ASP A 449 25.52 -8.62 -6.86
CA ASP A 449 25.13 -7.85 -5.68
C ASP A 449 23.72 -8.23 -5.17
N VAL A 450 22.78 -8.44 -6.10
CA VAL A 450 21.41 -8.91 -5.79
C VAL A 450 21.43 -10.32 -5.21
N VAL A 451 22.21 -11.23 -5.82
CA VAL A 451 22.39 -12.60 -5.35
C VAL A 451 23.03 -12.64 -3.96
N ASP A 452 24.07 -11.85 -3.72
CA ASP A 452 24.80 -11.84 -2.45
C ASP A 452 23.93 -11.33 -1.31
N ALA A 453 23.14 -10.27 -1.55
CA ALA A 453 22.29 -9.68 -0.53
C ALA A 453 21.00 -10.47 -0.28
N LEU A 454 20.38 -11.03 -1.33
CA LEU A 454 19.01 -11.57 -1.26
C LEU A 454 18.93 -13.08 -1.50
N GLY A 455 19.96 -13.68 -2.12
CA GLY A 455 19.95 -15.07 -2.58
C GLY A 455 19.80 -16.10 -1.47
N LYS A 456 20.16 -15.76 -0.24
CA LYS A 456 20.04 -16.64 0.94
C LYS A 456 18.71 -16.51 1.68
N LEU A 457 17.81 -15.62 1.25
CA LEU A 457 16.52 -15.43 1.91
C LEU A 457 15.63 -16.66 1.70
N PRO A 458 15.25 -17.37 2.78
CA PRO A 458 14.68 -18.71 2.67
C PRO A 458 13.25 -18.74 2.13
N LYS A 459 12.50 -17.64 2.29
CA LYS A 459 11.07 -17.55 1.94
C LYS A 459 10.79 -16.58 0.78
N LEU A 460 11.81 -15.91 0.24
CA LEU A 460 11.62 -14.91 -0.81
C LEU A 460 11.09 -15.59 -2.07
N SER A 461 9.83 -15.31 -2.40
CA SER A 461 9.07 -15.96 -3.47
C SER A 461 8.75 -15.03 -4.63
N ILE A 462 8.68 -13.73 -4.35
CA ILE A 462 8.38 -12.67 -5.31
C ILE A 462 9.48 -11.60 -5.22
N LEU A 463 10.22 -11.42 -6.31
CA LEU A 463 11.25 -10.39 -6.43
C LEU A 463 10.92 -9.45 -7.60
N LEU A 464 10.74 -8.17 -7.30
CA LEU A 464 10.36 -7.16 -8.27
C LEU A 464 11.53 -6.20 -8.49
N LEU A 465 12.13 -6.25 -9.67
CA LEU A 465 13.32 -5.51 -10.10
C LEU A 465 13.05 -4.72 -11.40
N SER A 466 11.79 -4.54 -11.79
CA SER A 466 11.41 -3.78 -12.98
C SER A 466 11.98 -2.35 -12.97
N GLY A 467 12.41 -1.83 -14.11
CA GLY A 467 12.91 -0.44 -14.20
C GLY A 467 14.26 -0.21 -13.52
N ASN A 468 15.11 -1.22 -13.41
CA ASN A 468 16.51 -1.08 -12.96
C ASN A 468 17.46 -1.04 -14.18
N GLN A 469 18.77 -1.18 -13.95
CA GLN A 469 19.82 -1.10 -14.99
C GLN A 469 20.66 -2.37 -15.06
N ILE A 470 20.07 -3.53 -14.72
CA ILE A 470 20.76 -4.81 -14.73
C ILE A 470 21.10 -5.17 -16.18
N LYS A 471 22.39 -5.37 -16.45
CA LYS A 471 22.91 -5.57 -17.82
C LYS A 471 23.01 -7.03 -18.23
N GLU A 472 23.31 -7.89 -17.27
CA GLU A 472 23.46 -9.32 -17.46
C GLU A 472 23.06 -10.08 -16.20
N ILE A 473 22.57 -11.30 -16.38
CA ILE A 473 22.29 -12.25 -15.31
C ILE A 473 23.29 -13.38 -15.48
N GLU A 474 24.17 -13.55 -14.50
CA GLU A 474 25.20 -14.58 -14.53
C GLU A 474 24.76 -15.86 -13.81
N PRO A 475 25.22 -17.05 -14.29
CA PRO A 475 25.02 -18.26 -13.56
C PRO A 475 25.86 -18.28 -12.27
N VAL A 476 25.20 -18.41 -11.11
CA VAL A 476 25.89 -18.53 -9.82
C VAL A 476 26.51 -19.93 -9.71
N LYS A 477 27.81 -20.02 -9.98
CA LYS A 477 28.57 -21.27 -9.93
C LYS A 477 29.04 -21.55 -8.50
N GLY A 478 28.40 -22.48 -7.81
CA GLY A 478 28.80 -22.95 -6.48
C GLY A 478 28.28 -24.36 -6.19
N LEU A 479 29.12 -25.22 -5.61
CA LEU A 479 28.86 -26.67 -5.50
C LEU A 479 27.76 -27.08 -4.49
N PHE A 480 27.26 -26.20 -3.60
CA PHE A 480 26.39 -26.64 -2.49
C PHE A 480 25.36 -25.63 -1.93
N GLN A 481 25.07 -24.50 -2.59
CA GLN A 481 24.02 -23.58 -2.11
C GLN A 481 23.02 -23.22 -3.21
N SER A 482 21.76 -23.60 -3.00
CA SER A 482 20.63 -23.11 -3.77
C SER A 482 20.46 -21.61 -3.52
N VAL A 483 20.75 -20.80 -4.54
CA VAL A 483 20.41 -19.38 -4.53
C VAL A 483 18.90 -19.26 -4.80
N PHE A 484 18.23 -18.38 -4.05
CA PHE A 484 16.79 -18.13 -4.16
C PHE A 484 15.94 -19.41 -4.04
N PRO A 485 15.98 -20.10 -2.88
CA PRO A 485 15.37 -21.42 -2.72
C PRO A 485 13.84 -21.46 -2.92
N ALA A 486 13.14 -20.34 -2.72
CA ALA A 486 11.68 -20.24 -2.80
C ALA A 486 11.17 -19.35 -3.95
N LEU A 487 12.06 -18.82 -4.81
CA LEU A 487 11.68 -17.82 -5.80
C LEU A 487 10.81 -18.42 -6.90
N THR A 488 9.61 -17.85 -7.08
CA THR A 488 8.62 -18.29 -8.08
C THR A 488 8.22 -17.18 -9.04
N GLN A 489 8.32 -15.91 -8.63
CA GLN A 489 7.99 -14.76 -9.47
C GLN A 489 9.17 -13.79 -9.53
N LEU A 490 9.60 -13.45 -10.74
CA LEU A 490 10.68 -12.51 -11.00
C LEU A 490 10.25 -11.46 -12.01
N HIS A 491 10.22 -10.20 -11.62
CA HIS A 491 10.00 -9.10 -12.56
C HIS A 491 11.30 -8.37 -12.83
N ILE A 492 11.74 -8.36 -14.08
CA ILE A 492 12.98 -7.77 -14.58
C ILE A 492 12.72 -7.04 -15.91
N ASP A 493 11.48 -6.62 -16.15
CA ASP A 493 11.15 -5.81 -17.32
C ASP A 493 11.79 -4.42 -17.23
N SER A 494 11.98 -3.79 -18.38
CA SER A 494 12.58 -2.45 -18.48
C SER A 494 13.96 -2.34 -17.80
N ASN A 495 14.78 -3.39 -17.89
CA ASN A 495 16.18 -3.41 -17.49
C ASN A 495 17.10 -3.22 -18.71
N ALA A 496 18.41 -3.46 -18.54
CA ALA A 496 19.43 -3.26 -19.56
C ALA A 496 19.96 -4.59 -20.15
N LEU A 497 19.18 -5.68 -20.10
CA LEU A 497 19.62 -6.99 -20.58
C LEU A 497 19.88 -6.98 -22.09
N GLN A 498 21.14 -7.20 -22.48
CA GLN A 498 21.59 -7.09 -23.87
C GLN A 498 21.50 -8.41 -24.66
N ASP A 499 21.44 -9.55 -23.97
CA ASP A 499 21.48 -10.86 -24.62
C ASP A 499 20.56 -11.90 -23.98
N PHE A 500 20.43 -13.05 -24.65
CA PHE A 500 19.64 -14.19 -24.18
C PHE A 500 20.35 -15.08 -23.16
N ARG A 501 21.67 -14.93 -22.97
CA ARG A 501 22.43 -15.72 -21.98
C ARG A 501 21.93 -15.44 -20.57
N SER A 502 21.47 -14.21 -20.33
CA SER A 502 20.80 -13.83 -19.09
C SER A 502 19.54 -14.67 -18.83
N LEU A 503 18.76 -14.99 -19.87
CA LEU A 503 17.59 -15.87 -19.73
C LEU A 503 18.01 -17.32 -19.48
N ASP A 504 19.04 -17.78 -20.19
CA ASP A 504 19.57 -19.13 -20.00
C ASP A 504 20.14 -19.33 -18.58
N ALA A 505 20.76 -18.28 -18.01
CA ALA A 505 21.27 -18.28 -16.65
C ALA A 505 20.15 -18.45 -15.61
N LEU A 506 18.95 -17.89 -15.84
CA LEU A 506 17.81 -18.02 -14.93
C LEU A 506 17.35 -19.49 -14.78
N ASP A 507 17.36 -20.27 -15.86
CA ASP A 507 16.96 -21.69 -15.83
C ASP A 507 17.97 -22.54 -15.03
N SER A 508 19.25 -22.19 -15.07
CA SER A 508 20.33 -22.97 -14.44
C SER A 508 20.62 -22.63 -12.97
N THR A 509 20.14 -21.49 -12.46
CA THR A 509 20.57 -20.94 -11.15
C THR A 509 19.58 -21.08 -10.00
N HIS A 510 18.29 -21.23 -10.28
CA HIS A 510 17.23 -21.12 -9.27
C HIS A 510 16.71 -22.50 -8.87
N ALA A 511 17.03 -22.97 -7.66
CA ALA A 511 16.69 -24.33 -7.20
C ALA A 511 15.18 -24.62 -7.13
N GLY A 512 14.33 -23.59 -7.02
CA GLY A 512 12.87 -23.71 -7.02
C GLY A 512 12.21 -23.56 -8.40
N GLY A 513 12.93 -23.03 -9.40
CA GLY A 513 12.42 -22.69 -10.73
C GLY A 513 11.45 -21.51 -10.75
N VAL A 514 11.73 -20.49 -11.57
CA VAL A 514 10.84 -19.33 -11.77
C VAL A 514 9.59 -19.78 -12.55
N ARG A 515 8.41 -19.49 -12.02
CA ARG A 515 7.11 -19.84 -12.62
C ARG A 515 6.46 -18.66 -13.34
N GLU A 516 6.67 -17.45 -12.84
CA GLU A 516 6.18 -16.21 -13.48
C GLU A 516 7.34 -15.26 -13.71
N ILE A 517 7.45 -14.76 -14.94
CA ILE A 517 8.45 -13.76 -15.30
C ILE A 517 7.83 -12.57 -16.02
N ARG A 518 8.28 -11.37 -15.68
CA ARG A 518 8.13 -10.18 -16.52
C ARG A 518 9.51 -9.76 -17.01
N VAL A 519 9.70 -9.69 -18.30
CA VAL A 519 11.02 -9.44 -18.92
C VAL A 519 10.94 -8.53 -20.15
N GLY A 520 9.75 -7.99 -20.45
CA GLY A 520 9.55 -7.05 -21.55
C GLY A 520 10.46 -5.81 -21.48
N ASN A 521 10.53 -5.05 -22.57
CA ASN A 521 11.29 -3.80 -22.68
C ASN A 521 12.80 -3.88 -22.39
N ASN A 522 13.39 -5.08 -22.35
CA ASN A 522 14.84 -5.24 -22.34
C ASN A 522 15.42 -5.12 -23.76
N PRO A 523 16.65 -4.58 -23.95
CA PRO A 523 17.29 -4.46 -25.26
C PRO A 523 17.26 -5.74 -26.12
N CYS A 524 17.49 -6.92 -25.52
CA CYS A 524 17.44 -8.20 -26.25
C CYS A 524 16.06 -8.60 -26.78
N LEU A 525 14.99 -7.95 -26.33
CA LEU A 525 13.59 -8.26 -26.68
C LEU A 525 12.83 -7.10 -27.32
N ARG A 526 13.33 -5.86 -27.19
CA ARG A 526 12.58 -4.63 -27.50
C ARG A 526 12.15 -4.50 -28.97
N GLU A 527 12.94 -5.03 -29.89
CA GLU A 527 12.68 -4.98 -31.34
C GLU A 527 11.93 -6.21 -31.86
N MET A 528 11.55 -7.14 -30.97
CA MET A 528 10.89 -8.38 -31.35
C MET A 528 9.37 -8.28 -31.25
N GLU A 529 8.69 -8.95 -32.19
CA GLU A 529 7.25 -9.18 -32.10
C GLU A 529 6.90 -10.05 -30.88
N GLN A 530 5.71 -9.85 -30.33
CA GLN A 530 5.30 -10.49 -29.06
C GLN A 530 5.36 -12.03 -29.11
N ASP A 531 4.97 -12.64 -30.23
CA ASP A 531 5.05 -14.09 -30.41
C ASP A 531 6.51 -14.60 -30.38
N MET A 532 7.45 -13.82 -30.91
CA MET A 532 8.87 -14.16 -30.91
C MET A 532 9.49 -13.98 -29.52
N ILE A 533 9.07 -12.96 -28.76
CA ILE A 533 9.43 -12.80 -27.35
C ILE A 533 8.99 -14.03 -26.56
N MET A 534 7.72 -14.43 -26.71
CA MET A 534 7.18 -15.62 -26.04
C MET A 534 7.97 -16.87 -26.43
N CYS A 535 8.26 -17.06 -27.71
CA CYS A 535 9.07 -18.17 -28.21
C CYS A 535 10.45 -18.24 -27.53
N GLN A 536 11.20 -17.12 -27.52
CA GLN A 536 12.54 -17.07 -26.93
C GLN A 536 12.53 -17.32 -25.43
N VAL A 537 11.63 -16.67 -24.69
CA VAL A 537 11.59 -16.75 -23.22
C VAL A 537 11.15 -18.14 -22.75
N VAL A 538 10.07 -18.68 -23.32
CA VAL A 538 9.49 -19.97 -22.91
C VAL A 538 10.41 -21.14 -23.23
N SER A 539 11.13 -21.07 -24.34
CA SER A 539 12.03 -22.14 -24.78
C SER A 539 13.35 -22.13 -24.02
N ARG A 540 13.79 -20.98 -23.51
CA ARG A 540 15.02 -20.85 -22.71
C ARG A 540 14.82 -21.14 -21.22
N ILE A 541 13.62 -20.94 -20.69
CA ILE A 541 13.31 -21.17 -19.27
C ILE A 541 12.14 -22.16 -19.13
N GLY A 542 12.46 -23.40 -18.73
CA GLY A 542 11.52 -24.53 -18.78
C GLY A 542 10.44 -24.52 -17.71
N SER A 543 10.71 -23.88 -16.58
CA SER A 543 9.83 -23.88 -15.40
C SER A 543 8.65 -22.89 -15.50
N LEU A 544 8.63 -22.02 -16.51
CA LEU A 544 7.65 -20.93 -16.63
C LEU A 544 6.20 -21.43 -16.85
N GLN A 545 5.27 -20.74 -16.23
CA GLN A 545 3.82 -20.91 -16.38
C GLN A 545 3.16 -19.61 -16.86
N ARG A 546 3.75 -18.46 -16.52
CA ARG A 546 3.28 -17.13 -16.91
C ARG A 546 4.45 -16.26 -17.41
N VAL A 547 4.27 -15.59 -18.55
CA VAL A 547 5.24 -14.66 -19.14
C VAL A 547 4.55 -13.36 -19.47
N ASN A 548 5.07 -12.23 -18.98
CA ASN A 548 4.54 -10.88 -19.20
C ASN A 548 3.01 -10.79 -18.95
N GLY A 549 2.53 -11.48 -17.90
CA GLY A 549 1.10 -11.53 -17.54
C GLY A 549 0.24 -12.52 -18.33
N THR A 550 0.79 -13.19 -19.36
CA THR A 550 0.10 -14.20 -20.16
C THR A 550 0.36 -15.59 -19.61
N THR A 551 -0.69 -16.40 -19.44
CA THR A 551 -0.57 -17.80 -18.99
C THR A 551 -0.29 -18.70 -20.18
N ILE A 552 0.63 -19.65 -20.03
CA ILE A 552 1.06 -20.55 -21.11
C ILE A 552 0.43 -21.93 -20.90
N THR A 553 -0.34 -22.40 -21.87
CA THR A 553 -0.85 -23.77 -21.87
C THR A 553 0.22 -24.77 -22.30
N ALA A 554 0.06 -26.04 -21.93
CA ALA A 554 1.00 -27.09 -22.33
C ALA A 554 1.13 -27.24 -23.86
N ARG A 555 0.03 -27.00 -24.59
CA ARG A 555 0.02 -27.02 -26.07
C ARG A 555 0.82 -25.86 -26.65
N GLU A 556 0.56 -24.63 -26.19
CA GLU A 556 1.31 -23.45 -26.64
C GLU A 556 2.80 -23.58 -26.35
N ARG A 557 3.17 -24.09 -25.16
CA ARG A 557 4.58 -24.40 -24.84
C ARG A 557 5.20 -25.33 -25.88
N ALA A 558 4.55 -26.46 -26.17
CA ALA A 558 5.07 -27.42 -27.13
C ALA A 558 5.20 -26.83 -28.54
N ASP A 559 4.23 -26.00 -28.96
CA ASP A 559 4.28 -25.33 -30.26
C ASP A 559 5.40 -24.28 -30.33
N LEU A 560 5.59 -23.48 -29.27
CA LEU A 560 6.69 -22.51 -29.15
C LEU A 560 8.05 -23.20 -29.12
N GLU A 561 8.22 -24.27 -28.34
CA GLU A 561 9.48 -25.01 -28.21
C GLU A 561 9.88 -25.70 -29.53
N ARG A 562 8.92 -26.28 -30.27
CA ARG A 562 9.18 -26.82 -31.62
C ARG A 562 9.57 -25.72 -32.61
N TYR A 563 8.87 -24.59 -32.55
CA TYR A 563 9.18 -23.45 -33.42
C TYR A 563 10.58 -22.88 -33.11
N TYR A 564 10.95 -22.83 -31.83
CA TYR A 564 12.29 -22.44 -31.39
C TYR A 564 13.37 -23.39 -31.89
N LEU A 565 13.19 -24.71 -31.74
CA LEU A 565 14.12 -25.72 -32.26
C LEU A 565 14.39 -25.53 -33.77
N ARG A 566 13.32 -25.32 -34.55
CA ARG A 566 13.43 -25.02 -35.98
C ARG A 566 14.17 -23.71 -36.23
N THR A 567 13.92 -22.68 -35.43
CA THR A 567 14.58 -21.38 -35.56
C THR A 567 16.10 -21.49 -35.32
N CYS A 568 16.51 -22.22 -34.28
CA CYS A 568 17.92 -22.50 -34.01
C CYS A 568 18.59 -23.25 -35.18
N ALA A 569 17.91 -24.24 -35.78
CA ALA A 569 18.43 -24.95 -36.95
C ALA A 569 18.63 -24.01 -38.16
N VAL A 570 17.66 -23.13 -38.42
CA VAL A 570 17.76 -22.13 -39.51
C VAL A 570 18.88 -21.12 -39.26
N GLU A 571 19.05 -20.64 -38.03
CA GLU A 571 20.14 -19.73 -37.66
C GLU A 571 21.51 -20.37 -37.83
N ALA A 572 21.65 -21.64 -37.43
CA ALA A 572 22.89 -22.37 -37.57
C ALA A 572 23.22 -22.67 -39.06
N ALA A 573 22.21 -22.97 -39.88
CA ALA A 573 22.40 -23.13 -41.33
C ALA A 573 22.87 -21.84 -42.01
N LYS A 574 22.42 -20.66 -41.54
CA LYS A 574 22.93 -19.35 -42.00
C LYS A 574 24.38 -19.09 -41.59
N GLY A 575 24.87 -19.76 -40.55
CA GLY A 575 26.26 -19.67 -40.05
C GLY A 575 27.31 -20.29 -40.96
N GLY A 576 26.93 -20.93 -42.07
CA GLY A 576 27.85 -21.48 -43.06
C GLY A 576 28.59 -22.75 -42.61
N HIS A 577 28.05 -23.48 -41.63
CA HIS A 577 28.59 -24.74 -41.15
C HIS A 577 28.43 -25.85 -42.22
N SER A 578 29.52 -26.58 -42.50
CA SER A 578 29.62 -27.54 -43.61
C SER A 578 29.01 -28.91 -43.33
N ASP A 579 28.81 -29.26 -42.05
CA ASP A 579 28.40 -30.58 -41.58
C ASP A 579 27.49 -30.46 -40.36
N VAL A 580 26.69 -31.51 -40.13
CA VAL A 580 25.65 -31.52 -39.10
C VAL A 580 26.25 -31.39 -37.69
N ASP A 581 27.42 -32.00 -37.45
CA ASP A 581 28.04 -32.01 -36.13
C ASP A 581 28.54 -30.61 -35.73
N THR A 582 29.19 -29.88 -36.64
CA THR A 582 29.60 -28.49 -36.39
C THR A 582 28.40 -27.57 -36.19
N MET A 583 27.29 -27.82 -36.90
CA MET A 583 26.06 -27.04 -36.74
C MET A 583 25.40 -27.29 -35.38
N VAL A 584 25.29 -28.55 -34.94
CA VAL A 584 24.79 -28.89 -33.60
C VAL A 584 25.68 -28.32 -32.50
N ALA A 585 27.00 -28.35 -32.66
CA ALA A 585 27.93 -27.74 -31.71
C ALA A 585 27.72 -26.22 -31.58
N ALA A 586 27.50 -25.52 -32.69
CA ALA A 586 27.18 -24.09 -32.69
C ALA A 586 25.84 -23.78 -31.99
N ILE A 587 24.81 -24.61 -32.23
CA ILE A 587 23.51 -24.47 -31.56
C ILE A 587 23.64 -24.66 -30.06
N ARG A 588 24.32 -25.73 -29.61
CA ARG A 588 24.51 -26.04 -28.18
C ARG A 588 25.20 -24.92 -27.42
N LYS A 589 26.15 -24.23 -28.06
CA LYS A 589 26.91 -23.14 -27.44
C LYS A 589 26.01 -21.98 -26.97
N ASN A 590 24.93 -21.68 -27.69
CA ASN A 590 24.07 -20.52 -27.43
C ASN A 590 22.66 -20.90 -26.92
N ASN A 591 22.36 -22.19 -26.79
CA ASN A 591 21.04 -22.69 -26.43
C ASN A 591 21.17 -23.89 -25.47
N PRO A 592 21.35 -23.66 -24.16
CA PRO A 592 21.67 -24.73 -23.20
C PRO A 592 20.58 -25.81 -23.06
N ARG A 593 19.32 -25.48 -23.31
CA ARG A 593 18.19 -26.44 -23.28
C ARG A 593 18.01 -27.23 -24.58
N TRP A 594 18.87 -27.06 -25.60
CA TRP A 594 18.72 -27.70 -26.90
C TRP A 594 18.54 -29.23 -26.82
N GLU A 595 19.40 -29.90 -26.06
CA GLU A 595 19.36 -31.37 -25.93
C GLU A 595 18.05 -31.83 -25.28
N THR A 596 17.68 -31.22 -24.16
CA THR A 596 16.42 -31.50 -23.45
C THR A 596 15.20 -31.26 -24.33
N LEU A 597 15.19 -30.19 -25.14
CA LEU A 597 14.08 -29.91 -26.05
C LEU A 597 14.03 -30.91 -27.21
N CYS A 598 15.17 -31.36 -27.74
CA CYS A 598 15.22 -32.41 -28.76
C CYS A 598 14.73 -33.76 -28.22
N GLU A 599 15.05 -34.10 -26.98
CA GLU A 599 14.52 -35.31 -26.31
C GLU A 599 13.00 -35.26 -26.16
N GLN A 600 12.43 -34.07 -25.89
CA GLN A 600 10.99 -33.90 -25.69
C GLN A 600 10.19 -33.83 -26.98
N HIS A 601 10.70 -33.13 -28.00
CA HIS A 601 9.94 -32.80 -29.22
C HIS A 601 10.46 -33.47 -30.49
N GLY A 602 11.60 -34.16 -30.41
CA GLY A 602 12.31 -34.70 -31.56
C GLY A 602 13.31 -33.69 -32.15
N MET A 603 14.33 -34.24 -32.83
CA MET A 603 15.35 -33.44 -33.51
C MET A 603 14.75 -32.74 -34.74
N PRO A 604 14.91 -31.41 -34.89
CA PRO A 604 14.44 -30.71 -36.07
C PRO A 604 15.28 -31.08 -37.30
N ASP A 605 14.73 -30.89 -38.49
CA ASP A 605 15.51 -31.04 -39.73
C ASP A 605 16.65 -30.00 -39.77
N LEU A 606 17.87 -30.50 -39.86
CA LEU A 606 19.11 -29.73 -39.85
C LEU A 606 19.61 -29.46 -41.28
N GLN A 607 19.01 -30.05 -42.31
CA GLN A 607 19.35 -29.79 -43.71
C GLN A 607 18.44 -28.71 -44.32
N LEU A 608 17.97 -27.77 -43.50
CA LEU A 608 17.19 -26.63 -43.96
C LEU A 608 18.08 -25.71 -44.80
N SER A 609 17.98 -25.82 -46.13
CA SER A 609 18.41 -24.73 -47.00
C SER A 609 17.77 -23.42 -46.52
N ALA A 610 18.55 -22.33 -46.44
CA ALA A 610 18.01 -21.01 -46.12
C ALA A 610 16.70 -20.81 -46.92
N PRO A 611 15.60 -20.35 -46.31
CA PRO A 611 14.34 -20.24 -47.03
C PRO A 611 14.51 -19.22 -48.14
N LYS A 612 14.85 -19.71 -49.34
CA LYS A 612 14.39 -19.12 -50.59
C LYS A 612 12.88 -19.26 -50.48
N ASP A 613 12.21 -18.12 -50.36
CA ASP A 613 10.76 -17.98 -50.30
C ASP A 613 10.12 -18.02 -48.90
N MET A 614 10.24 -16.89 -48.20
CA MET A 614 9.04 -16.25 -47.62
C MET A 614 8.12 -15.76 -48.76
N ALA A 615 7.71 -16.66 -49.67
CA ALA A 615 6.71 -16.35 -50.68
C ALA A 615 5.35 -16.49 -50.03
N VAL A 616 4.82 -15.34 -49.61
CA VAL A 616 3.45 -14.85 -49.79
C VAL A 616 2.36 -15.93 -49.79
N LEU A 617 1.35 -15.73 -48.93
CA LEU A 617 0.04 -16.42 -48.85
C LEU A 617 -0.46 -17.16 -50.12
N GLY A 618 -0.13 -16.69 -51.32
CA GLY A 618 -0.36 -17.34 -52.62
C GLY A 618 0.03 -18.82 -52.72
N ASN A 619 1.13 -19.27 -52.11
CA ASN A 619 1.57 -20.68 -52.19
C ASN A 619 0.77 -21.63 -51.27
N ARG A 620 -0.08 -21.10 -50.39
CA ARG A 620 -0.93 -21.89 -49.47
C ARG A 620 -2.40 -21.91 -49.90
N LEU A 621 -2.75 -21.19 -50.97
CA LEU A 621 -4.10 -21.11 -51.50
C LEU A 621 -4.27 -22.12 -52.63
N ILE A 622 -5.34 -22.91 -52.57
CA ILE A 622 -5.79 -23.76 -53.67
C ILE A 622 -6.83 -23.03 -54.52
N ALA A 623 -6.78 -23.14 -55.85
CA ALA A 623 -7.82 -22.63 -56.73
C ALA A 623 -8.95 -23.65 -56.85
N VAL A 624 -10.14 -23.30 -56.34
CA VAL A 624 -11.35 -24.11 -56.47
C VAL A 624 -12.38 -23.41 -57.36
N ASN A 625 -13.24 -24.20 -58.00
CA ASN A 625 -14.40 -23.73 -58.74
C ASN A 625 -15.60 -23.67 -57.80
N LEU A 626 -16.22 -22.50 -57.68
CA LEU A 626 -17.45 -22.30 -56.92
C LEU A 626 -18.62 -22.22 -57.89
N GLU A 627 -19.59 -23.11 -57.75
CA GLU A 627 -20.73 -23.20 -58.67
C GLU A 627 -22.05 -23.05 -57.92
N ARG A 628 -22.97 -22.29 -58.52
CA ARG A 628 -24.39 -22.31 -58.14
C ARG A 628 -25.11 -23.27 -59.07
N ARG A 629 -25.84 -24.25 -58.53
CA ARG A 629 -26.72 -25.14 -59.31
C ARG A 629 -28.12 -25.21 -58.68
N MET A 630 -29.13 -25.46 -59.50
CA MET A 630 -30.50 -25.71 -59.03
C MET A 630 -30.71 -27.16 -58.56
N ALA A 631 -29.92 -28.10 -59.08
CA ALA A 631 -29.82 -29.49 -58.66
C ALA A 631 -28.39 -29.99 -58.92
N LEU A 632 -27.94 -31.07 -58.26
CA LEU A 632 -26.56 -31.56 -58.38
C LEU A 632 -26.17 -31.93 -59.82
N ASP A 633 -27.12 -32.48 -60.57
CA ASP A 633 -27.03 -32.91 -61.96
C ASP A 633 -27.35 -31.81 -62.99
N ALA A 634 -27.80 -30.63 -62.54
CA ALA A 634 -28.09 -29.50 -63.41
C ALA A 634 -26.82 -28.74 -63.83
N SER A 635 -26.87 -28.09 -65.00
CA SER A 635 -25.81 -27.17 -65.41
C SER A 635 -25.71 -25.97 -64.46
N PRO A 636 -24.50 -25.44 -64.19
CA PRO A 636 -24.32 -24.33 -63.27
C PRO A 636 -24.92 -23.02 -63.80
N ASP A 637 -25.72 -22.35 -62.98
CA ASP A 637 -26.25 -21.01 -63.25
C ASP A 637 -25.14 -19.96 -63.21
N THR A 638 -24.13 -20.18 -62.37
CA THR A 638 -22.99 -19.28 -62.17
C THR A 638 -21.79 -20.09 -61.72
N ARG A 639 -20.61 -19.82 -62.32
CA ARG A 639 -19.33 -20.44 -61.96
C ARG A 639 -18.27 -19.36 -61.76
N ILE A 640 -17.54 -19.44 -60.65
CA ILE A 640 -16.43 -18.53 -60.33
C ILE A 640 -15.25 -19.34 -59.81
N GLN A 641 -14.06 -19.14 -60.35
CA GLN A 641 -12.84 -19.73 -59.79
C GLN A 641 -12.26 -18.80 -58.71
N LYS A 642 -11.92 -19.35 -57.55
CA LYS A 642 -11.35 -18.58 -56.44
C LYS A 642 -10.23 -19.35 -55.74
N ARG A 643 -9.16 -18.62 -55.40
CA ARG A 643 -8.08 -19.11 -54.55
C ARG A 643 -8.47 -19.00 -53.07
N ILE A 644 -8.53 -20.11 -52.35
CA ILE A 644 -8.95 -20.19 -50.94
C ILE A 644 -7.96 -21.03 -50.11
N LEU A 645 -7.93 -20.83 -48.80
CA LEU A 645 -7.08 -21.62 -47.90
C LEU A 645 -7.76 -22.97 -47.61
N PRO A 646 -7.06 -24.11 -47.73
CA PRO A 646 -7.59 -25.41 -47.31
C PRO A 646 -7.97 -25.47 -45.82
N THR A 647 -7.41 -24.58 -44.99
CA THR A 647 -7.71 -24.48 -43.55
C THR A 647 -8.99 -23.69 -43.25
N LEU A 648 -9.74 -23.22 -44.26
CA LEU A 648 -11.03 -22.59 -44.01
C LEU A 648 -12.03 -23.62 -43.55
N THR A 649 -12.82 -23.28 -42.52
CA THR A 649 -13.93 -24.11 -42.07
C THR A 649 -15.06 -24.10 -43.10
N VAL A 650 -15.85 -25.18 -43.17
CA VAL A 650 -17.03 -25.27 -44.04
C VAL A 650 -17.96 -24.06 -43.84
N ARG A 651 -18.17 -23.63 -42.58
CA ARG A 651 -18.94 -22.41 -42.26
C ARG A 651 -18.41 -21.15 -42.94
N ASN A 652 -17.11 -20.93 -42.88
CA ASN A 652 -16.48 -19.75 -43.48
C ASN A 652 -16.46 -19.85 -45.01
N THR A 653 -16.29 -21.06 -45.54
CA THR A 653 -16.40 -21.34 -46.98
C THR A 653 -17.82 -21.06 -47.48
N ARG A 654 -18.88 -21.45 -46.76
CA ARG A 654 -20.27 -21.11 -47.13
C ARG A 654 -20.52 -19.61 -47.16
N ASN A 655 -20.09 -18.88 -46.12
CA ASN A 655 -20.21 -17.42 -46.10
C ASN A 655 -19.48 -16.76 -47.28
N LEU A 656 -18.32 -17.30 -47.66
CA LEU A 656 -17.56 -16.85 -48.82
C LEU A 656 -18.32 -17.13 -50.12
N VAL A 657 -18.85 -18.33 -50.29
CA VAL A 657 -19.60 -18.77 -51.48
C VAL A 657 -20.88 -17.95 -51.65
N VAL A 658 -21.68 -17.78 -50.60
CA VAL A 658 -22.92 -16.96 -50.61
C VAL A 658 -22.63 -15.53 -51.09
N ARG A 659 -21.56 -14.93 -50.57
CA ARG A 659 -21.15 -13.57 -50.95
C ARG A 659 -20.63 -13.49 -52.39
N LEU A 660 -19.81 -14.45 -52.83
CA LEU A 660 -19.19 -14.42 -54.17
C LEU A 660 -20.20 -14.75 -55.28
N LEU A 661 -21.12 -15.68 -55.04
CA LEU A 661 -22.18 -16.05 -55.98
C LEU A 661 -23.43 -15.15 -55.86
N LYS A 662 -23.36 -14.08 -55.05
CA LYS A 662 -24.44 -13.09 -54.82
C LYS A 662 -25.78 -13.75 -54.43
N LEU A 663 -25.71 -14.77 -53.58
CA LEU A 663 -26.89 -15.45 -53.04
C LEU A 663 -27.49 -14.64 -51.89
N ASN A 664 -28.82 -14.76 -51.70
CA ASN A 664 -29.48 -14.13 -50.56
C ASN A 664 -29.07 -14.86 -49.26
N PRO A 665 -28.45 -14.19 -48.28
CA PRO A 665 -27.99 -14.82 -47.04
C PRO A 665 -29.10 -15.38 -46.15
N THR A 666 -30.37 -15.05 -46.40
CA THR A 666 -31.51 -15.62 -45.66
C THR A 666 -32.00 -16.96 -46.19
N ILE A 667 -31.49 -17.42 -47.34
CA ILE A 667 -31.86 -18.72 -47.94
C ILE A 667 -30.87 -19.78 -47.46
N PRO A 668 -31.33 -20.93 -46.91
CA PRO A 668 -30.45 -22.01 -46.50
C PRO A 668 -29.70 -22.56 -47.72
N THR A 669 -28.38 -22.70 -47.57
CA THR A 669 -27.50 -23.18 -48.64
C THR A 669 -26.75 -24.42 -48.20
N GLN A 670 -26.77 -25.44 -49.04
CA GLN A 670 -25.99 -26.66 -48.85
C GLN A 670 -24.80 -26.67 -49.81
N LEU A 671 -23.64 -27.08 -49.30
CA LEU A 671 -22.42 -27.18 -50.07
C LEU A 671 -22.08 -28.64 -50.32
N PHE A 672 -21.63 -28.94 -51.53
CA PHE A 672 -21.17 -30.26 -51.94
C PHE A 672 -19.81 -30.12 -52.62
N LEU A 673 -18.88 -31.01 -52.32
CA LEU A 673 -17.65 -31.18 -53.07
C LEU A 673 -17.92 -32.14 -54.23
N VAL A 674 -17.48 -31.75 -55.43
CA VAL A 674 -17.54 -32.57 -56.64
C VAL A 674 -16.11 -32.73 -57.16
N HIS A 675 -15.59 -33.95 -57.08
CA HIS A 675 -14.24 -34.32 -57.56
C HIS A 675 -14.31 -35.60 -58.39
N ALA A 676 -13.70 -35.60 -59.57
CA ALA A 676 -13.64 -36.69 -60.56
C ALA A 676 -15.03 -37.28 -60.95
N ASP A 677 -15.66 -38.05 -60.07
CA ASP A 677 -17.01 -38.65 -60.21
C ASP A 677 -17.74 -38.85 -58.86
N THR A 678 -17.23 -38.32 -57.75
CA THR A 678 -17.84 -38.40 -56.41
C THR A 678 -18.43 -37.07 -55.98
N ILE A 679 -19.60 -37.14 -55.32
CA ILE A 679 -20.26 -35.99 -54.71
C ILE A 679 -20.34 -36.23 -53.21
N GLU A 680 -19.68 -35.37 -52.44
CA GLU A 680 -19.64 -35.45 -50.97
C GLU A 680 -20.26 -34.18 -50.35
N PRO A 681 -21.21 -34.30 -49.40
CA PRO A 681 -21.77 -33.15 -48.71
C PRO A 681 -20.75 -32.54 -47.74
N LEU A 682 -20.58 -31.22 -47.77
CA LEU A 682 -19.83 -30.46 -46.77
C LEU A 682 -20.78 -30.08 -45.63
N ASP A 683 -21.02 -31.02 -44.72
CA ASP A 683 -22.08 -31.01 -43.70
C ASP A 683 -21.62 -30.58 -42.29
N ASP A 684 -20.35 -30.76 -41.94
CA ASP A 684 -19.79 -30.35 -40.65
C ASP A 684 -19.17 -28.93 -40.73
N GLU A 685 -19.92 -27.96 -40.20
CA GLU A 685 -19.57 -26.53 -40.15
C GLU A 685 -18.19 -26.21 -39.54
N LEU A 686 -17.72 -27.06 -38.62
CA LEU A 686 -16.52 -26.83 -37.82
C LEU A 686 -15.27 -27.49 -38.41
N LYS A 687 -15.43 -28.41 -39.37
CA LYS A 687 -14.32 -29.02 -40.10
C LYS A 687 -13.77 -28.07 -41.14
N ASP A 688 -12.47 -28.18 -41.41
CA ASP A 688 -11.82 -27.47 -42.50
C ASP A 688 -11.83 -28.28 -43.80
N LEU A 689 -11.56 -27.63 -44.93
CA LEU A 689 -11.61 -28.25 -46.25
C LEU A 689 -10.58 -29.37 -46.44
N ARG A 690 -9.51 -29.41 -45.63
CA ARG A 690 -8.55 -30.53 -45.66
C ARG A 690 -9.17 -31.83 -45.16
N TRP A 691 -10.13 -31.75 -44.24
CA TRP A 691 -10.81 -32.94 -43.72
C TRP A 691 -11.60 -33.66 -44.81
N TYR A 692 -12.15 -32.90 -45.77
CA TYR A 692 -12.86 -33.39 -46.96
C TYR A 692 -11.93 -33.59 -48.16
N ASP A 693 -10.60 -33.57 -47.95
CA ASP A 693 -9.57 -33.72 -48.99
C ASP A 693 -9.76 -32.82 -50.23
N VAL A 694 -10.19 -31.57 -50.05
CA VAL A 694 -10.37 -30.62 -51.17
C VAL A 694 -9.03 -30.25 -51.80
N GLN A 695 -8.89 -30.44 -53.10
CA GLN A 695 -7.66 -30.25 -53.88
C GLN A 695 -7.73 -29.08 -54.89
N GLU A 696 -6.59 -28.76 -55.51
CA GLU A 696 -6.49 -27.77 -56.59
C GLU A 696 -7.34 -28.21 -57.80
N GLY A 697 -8.25 -27.34 -58.24
CA GLY A 697 -9.12 -27.56 -59.40
C GLY A 697 -10.52 -28.09 -59.05
N ASP A 698 -10.76 -28.51 -57.81
CA ASP A 698 -12.03 -29.10 -57.37
C ASP A 698 -13.20 -28.14 -57.46
N THR A 699 -14.41 -28.70 -57.54
CA THR A 699 -15.65 -27.93 -57.65
C THR A 699 -16.49 -28.03 -56.39
N ILE A 700 -16.73 -26.89 -55.73
CA ILE A 700 -17.68 -26.77 -54.63
C ILE A 700 -19.00 -26.24 -55.19
N VAL A 701 -20.02 -27.09 -55.18
CA VAL A 701 -21.38 -26.77 -55.63
C VAL A 701 -22.21 -26.27 -54.45
N CYS A 702 -22.89 -25.15 -54.64
CA CYS A 702 -23.85 -24.59 -53.72
C CYS A 702 -25.26 -24.76 -54.29
N LEU A 703 -26.12 -25.44 -53.53
CA LEU A 703 -27.56 -25.50 -53.77
C LEU A 703 -28.25 -24.53 -52.81
N ALA A 704 -29.01 -23.59 -53.36
CA ALA A 704 -29.91 -22.74 -52.58
C ALA A 704 -31.26 -23.45 -52.51
N ILE A 705 -31.69 -23.83 -51.29
CA ILE A 705 -32.91 -24.62 -51.05
C ILE A 705 -34.06 -23.70 -50.65
#